data_AF-A0A6H5GF54-F1
#
_entry.id   AF-A0A6H5GF54-F1
#
_cell.length_a   1.000
_cell.length_b   1.000
_cell.length_c   1.000
_cell.angle_alpha   90.00
_cell.angle_beta   90.00
_cell.angle_gamma   90.00
#
_symmetry.space_group_name_H-M   'P 1'
#
loop_
_entity.id
_entity.type
_entity.pdbx_description
1 polymer ?
#
loop_
_entity_poly.entity_id
_entity_poly.type
_entity_poly.pdbx_seq_one_letter_code
_entity_poly.pdbx_strand_id
1 'polypeptide(L)'
;MSLISPIDTTKTCSENRKDILKVLSGIEMVNSIVALLSIDFHALEIEVKKEQQLRQKAGSAHSDGLLVQSVQNGLAMEFERSDPTRRLRLVLSEILFISSQVELCKMPALAINLSLEGNGIGDIVSFTSGLLLGTDQQIRNWFSSFIRNRQKRNRDVASSLQSFRDELLIYLNAIVNKCEDNKLPEGHVVQASSLLRLYCALRGIAGIKLQEDEISSLVNLVTSHPPPSATGVRFVSLGLCMLIACPSLTGNHEATCIQWVKWLAGEEAYLESGSGVTSSFGEMLLLMAIHFHSNQLSAICELVCSTLGMKVPIRHNTMTRMKHVFTQEIFTEQVVTSHAVKVPVTPNLNANVPGFLPVHCIHQLLKSRLFTKYKVPIKDWIYRQICVSVPPLHPVLPALVEVYVNSILHPAGKGPQENTNQPMSEDEIRAIFSTLLISCSSREGGKLAKVEKSSLTSQLLMLYYLLHYEDVRLSTSATNRKVKAYSQEFLAELPIKYLLQQAQRDQASYGGKIGSAYAGISNHFMLISQFDPYYPSFPGIFSSLLRLLATHFPHLCLVDDWMERQSHSIGMLYNVGNRSKNLELTAENISHGLGLMTSRPSHTGRLLGSMLETPPAKLWKFAPIIIKHFRQALEPTVPRYIQELYKQVWLRLNSVLPRCLWVMTTNALLPDNPTLPAPELTQENVILDPLQVLRCDPRIFRCAPLLSVVLRVLQSCLAASQSQLSRHLLDNPIQEKSIANCTDSDREELRSALVSAQESLAVQILLEACLESSEDQEKRGNKWALREVRSVVCSYFHQLFIAEPSLAKLIHFQGYMRDLLPVTIAGVPSLHICLDFIPELLSQPVLEKQIFAVDLVSRLALQYSLPKAMSVTRLAINTLSTLLAVLPRAARIELFSSTLDCFVRICEAFPPLIDDVLSLLLQLGRVCKSEDSLAGSWSWPNPTSDTMLGKRYSAICDTSATLAYHIELTFDRIMNNALLDRLAY
;
A
#
# COMPACT_ATOMS: atom_id res chain seq x y z
N MET A 1 11.40 56.58 49.20
CA MET A 1 12.58 57.08 48.47
C MET A 1 13.83 56.85 49.32
N SER A 2 14.57 55.76 49.07
CA SER A 2 15.93 55.58 49.60
C SER A 2 16.89 56.10 48.56
N LEU A 3 17.66 57.12 48.91
CA LEU A 3 18.80 57.54 48.10
C LEU A 3 19.96 56.51 48.17
N ILE A 4 19.90 55.54 49.09
CA ILE A 4 20.67 54.28 49.16
C ILE A 4 19.82 53.27 49.96
N SER A 5 19.63 52.03 49.50
CA SER A 5 18.83 51.00 50.21
C SER A 5 19.36 50.77 51.64
N PRO A 6 18.54 50.94 52.71
CA PRO A 6 19.04 50.83 54.08
C PRO A 6 19.13 49.36 54.55
N ILE A 7 20.11 49.08 55.40
CA ILE A 7 20.32 47.77 56.03
C ILE A 7 19.41 47.57 57.28
N ASP A 8 18.77 48.63 57.80
CA ASP A 8 18.03 48.58 59.07
C ASP A 8 16.58 49.14 58.97
N THR A 9 15.59 48.44 59.54
CA THR A 9 14.14 48.66 59.33
C THR A 9 13.36 48.84 60.63
N THR A 10 13.90 49.59 61.60
CA THR A 10 13.20 49.92 62.84
C THR A 10 12.16 51.04 62.65
N LYS A 11 11.07 51.01 63.44
CA LYS A 11 9.91 51.92 63.31
C LYS A 11 10.29 53.40 63.54
N THR A 12 11.16 53.66 64.52
CA THR A 12 11.74 54.97 64.85
C THR A 12 12.59 55.55 63.71
N CYS A 13 13.39 54.72 63.03
CA CYS A 13 14.16 55.13 61.85
C CYS A 13 13.23 55.52 60.69
N SER A 14 12.10 54.83 60.52
CA SER A 14 11.12 55.14 59.46
C SER A 14 10.42 56.48 59.65
N GLU A 15 10.14 56.87 60.90
CA GLU A 15 9.49 58.15 61.24
C GLU A 15 10.46 59.32 61.08
N ASN A 16 11.66 59.23 61.66
CA ASN A 16 12.71 60.25 61.47
C ASN A 16 13.05 60.46 59.98
N ARG A 17 13.01 59.40 59.18
CA ARG A 17 13.26 59.47 57.74
C ARG A 17 12.14 60.16 56.97
N LYS A 18 10.87 60.04 57.40
CA LYS A 18 9.76 60.80 56.80
C LYS A 18 9.93 62.30 57.04
N ASP A 19 10.42 62.68 58.22
CA ASP A 19 10.66 64.09 58.55
C ASP A 19 11.87 64.66 57.80
N ILE A 20 12.96 63.89 57.68
CA ILE A 20 14.12 64.28 56.86
C ILE A 20 13.75 64.38 55.37
N LEU A 21 12.93 63.45 54.85
CA LEU A 21 12.46 63.50 53.46
C LEU A 21 11.52 64.70 53.20
N LYS A 22 10.70 65.10 54.17
CA LYS A 22 9.90 66.35 54.07
C LYS A 22 10.80 67.58 53.94
N VAL A 23 11.86 67.66 54.74
CA VAL A 23 12.82 68.79 54.68
C VAL A 23 13.59 68.78 53.35
N LEU A 24 14.06 67.61 52.90
CA LEU A 24 14.79 67.48 51.64
C LEU A 24 13.92 67.73 50.39
N SER A 25 12.61 67.44 50.45
CA SER A 25 11.67 67.69 49.34
C SER A 25 11.45 69.18 49.03
N GLY A 26 11.76 70.07 49.98
CA GLY A 26 11.67 71.53 49.81
C GLY A 26 12.91 72.16 49.18
N ILE A 27 13.96 71.39 48.88
CA ILE A 27 15.22 71.90 48.32
C ILE A 27 15.32 71.49 46.84
N GLU A 28 15.20 72.46 45.94
CA GLU A 28 15.21 72.26 44.48
C GLU A 28 16.47 71.53 43.96
N MET A 29 17.64 71.81 44.56
CA MET A 29 18.90 71.14 44.25
C MET A 29 18.93 69.65 44.61
N VAL A 30 18.14 69.21 45.59
CA VAL A 30 18.08 67.79 45.96
C VAL A 30 17.25 67.02 44.93
N ASN A 31 16.18 67.61 44.40
CA ASN A 31 15.33 66.99 43.38
C ASN A 31 16.06 66.78 42.04
N SER A 32 17.00 67.66 41.65
CA SER A 32 17.83 67.47 40.45
C SER A 32 18.91 66.40 40.62
N ILE A 33 19.47 66.26 41.82
CA ILE A 33 20.50 65.25 42.15
C ILE A 33 19.88 63.86 42.38
N VAL A 34 18.64 63.77 42.90
CA VAL A 34 17.93 62.49 43.10
C VAL A 34 17.78 61.68 41.81
N ALA A 35 17.61 62.33 40.66
CA ALA A 35 17.56 61.67 39.35
C ALA A 35 18.90 61.03 38.92
N LEU A 36 20.03 61.62 39.34
CA LEU A 36 21.38 61.08 39.07
C LEU A 36 21.83 60.04 40.11
N LEU A 37 21.36 60.14 41.36
CA LEU A 37 21.66 59.20 42.43
C LEU A 37 20.73 57.96 42.45
N SER A 38 19.64 57.97 41.68
CA SER A 38 18.72 56.84 41.55
C SER A 38 19.11 55.84 40.46
N ILE A 39 20.26 56.03 39.81
CA ILE A 39 20.77 55.11 38.79
C ILE A 39 21.35 53.87 39.48
N ASP A 40 20.75 52.71 39.23
CA ASP A 40 21.32 51.44 39.65
C ASP A 40 22.50 51.07 38.73
N PHE A 41 23.70 51.48 39.14
CA PHE A 41 24.93 51.20 38.40
C PHE A 41 25.24 49.71 38.29
N HIS A 42 24.77 48.87 39.23
CA HIS A 42 25.00 47.43 39.17
C HIS A 42 24.10 46.77 38.11
N ALA A 43 22.83 47.16 38.04
CA ALA A 43 21.95 46.74 36.94
C ALA A 43 22.47 47.23 35.58
N LEU A 44 22.95 48.47 35.50
CA LEU A 44 23.55 49.04 34.27
C LEU A 44 24.81 48.27 33.85
N GLU A 45 25.67 47.88 34.79
CA GLU A 45 26.88 47.08 34.51
C GLU A 45 26.51 45.70 33.92
N ILE A 46 25.48 45.05 34.46
CA ILE A 46 24.98 43.76 33.95
C ILE A 46 24.41 43.93 32.53
N GLU A 47 23.64 45.00 32.29
CA GLU A 47 23.10 45.31 30.96
C GLU A 47 24.21 45.61 29.94
N VAL A 48 25.25 46.35 30.33
CA VAL A 48 26.43 46.64 29.49
C VAL A 48 27.21 45.37 29.17
N LYS A 49 27.43 44.48 30.15
CA LYS A 49 28.10 43.18 29.91
C LYS A 49 27.29 42.29 28.96
N LYS A 50 25.95 42.29 29.09
CA LYS A 50 25.06 41.57 28.18
C LYS A 50 25.10 42.17 26.77
N GLU A 51 25.07 43.49 26.63
CA GLU A 51 25.19 44.19 25.35
C GLU A 51 26.53 43.91 24.67
N GLN A 52 27.63 43.91 25.43
CA GLN A 52 28.96 43.58 24.92
C GLN A 52 29.03 42.13 24.42
N GLN A 53 28.47 41.17 25.17
CA GLN A 53 28.40 39.77 24.74
C GLN A 53 27.51 39.59 23.49
N LEU A 54 26.42 40.35 23.39
CA LEU A 54 25.50 40.31 22.26
C LEU A 54 26.20 40.83 20.99
N ARG A 55 26.93 41.95 21.10
CA ARG A 55 27.71 42.54 19.99
C ARG A 55 28.94 41.73 19.59
N GLN A 56 29.47 40.88 20.49
CA GLN A 56 30.52 39.91 20.14
C GLN A 56 29.98 38.68 19.38
N LYS A 57 28.73 38.27 19.62
CA LYS A 57 28.16 37.03 19.06
C LYS A 57 27.41 37.22 17.74
N ALA A 58 27.11 38.44 17.33
CA ALA A 58 26.37 38.73 16.11
C ALA A 58 26.89 39.98 15.41
N GLY A 59 26.96 39.96 14.08
CA GLY A 59 27.15 41.16 13.25
C GLY A 59 25.91 42.05 13.30
N SER A 60 25.58 42.57 14.49
CA SER A 60 24.33 43.27 14.76
C SER A 60 24.27 44.58 13.98
N ALA A 61 23.09 44.87 13.44
CA ALA A 61 22.80 46.18 12.92
C ALA A 61 22.71 47.18 14.08
N HIS A 62 22.79 48.47 13.76
CA HIS A 62 22.68 49.55 14.74
C HIS A 62 21.37 49.50 15.57
N SER A 63 20.33 48.85 15.03
CA SER A 63 18.98 48.73 15.56
C SER A 63 18.79 47.70 16.66
N ASP A 64 19.73 46.76 16.84
CA ASP A 64 19.50 45.54 17.63
C ASP A 64 20.03 45.65 19.09
N GLY A 65 20.37 46.87 19.53
CA GLY A 65 20.93 47.10 20.85
C GLY A 65 19.93 46.85 21.99
N LEU A 66 20.32 46.10 23.01
CA LEU A 66 19.55 45.87 24.22
C LEU A 66 19.42 47.16 25.05
N LEU A 67 20.46 48.01 25.01
CA LEU A 67 20.50 49.28 25.75
C LEU A 67 19.58 50.36 25.13
N VAL A 68 19.27 50.27 23.83
CA VAL A 68 18.47 51.26 23.09
C VAL A 68 17.68 50.56 21.99
N GLN A 69 16.37 50.43 22.18
CA GLN A 69 15.47 49.90 21.15
C GLN A 69 15.03 51.01 20.19
N SER A 70 15.44 50.89 18.92
CA SER A 70 15.04 51.71 17.76
C SER A 70 14.99 53.24 17.97
N VAL A 71 16.10 53.91 17.64
CA VAL A 71 16.18 55.38 17.54
C VAL A 71 15.41 55.83 16.29
N GLN A 72 14.26 56.49 16.45
CA GLN A 72 13.40 56.91 15.33
C GLN A 72 13.79 58.30 14.78
N ASN A 73 14.26 59.18 15.67
CA ASN A 73 14.75 60.52 15.31
C ASN A 73 16.23 60.57 15.66
N GLY A 74 17.11 60.94 14.72
CA GLY A 74 18.56 60.80 14.83
C GLY A 74 19.18 61.07 16.21
N LEU A 75 20.26 60.32 16.53
CA LEU A 75 20.89 60.20 17.86
C LEU A 75 21.07 61.52 18.63
N ALA A 76 21.41 62.62 17.95
CA ALA A 76 21.58 63.93 18.59
C ALA A 76 20.28 64.49 19.19
N MET A 77 19.15 64.36 18.48
CA MET A 77 17.85 64.83 18.97
C MET A 77 17.30 63.93 20.08
N GLU A 78 17.50 62.62 19.99
CA GLU A 78 17.10 61.70 21.06
C GLU A 78 17.97 61.86 22.32
N PHE A 79 19.26 62.19 22.16
CA PHE A 79 20.12 62.55 23.29
C PHE A 79 19.63 63.83 23.98
N GLU A 80 19.31 64.88 23.23
CA GLU A 80 18.83 66.14 23.82
C GLU A 80 17.47 66.01 24.52
N ARG A 81 16.56 65.19 24.01
CA ARG A 81 15.21 65.02 24.58
C ARG A 81 15.10 63.97 25.68
N SER A 82 16.15 63.20 25.94
CA SER A 82 16.12 62.10 26.90
C SER A 82 16.60 62.50 28.30
N ASP A 83 16.10 61.75 29.28
CA ASP A 83 16.51 61.75 30.68
C ASP A 83 17.98 61.31 30.84
N PRO A 84 18.69 61.76 31.89
CA PRO A 84 20.13 61.51 32.05
C PRO A 84 20.50 60.01 32.08
N THR A 85 19.63 59.16 32.61
CA THR A 85 19.74 57.69 32.57
C THR A 85 19.76 57.14 31.15
N ARG A 86 18.83 57.59 30.32
CA ARG A 86 18.74 57.18 28.91
C ARG A 86 19.85 57.77 28.05
N ARG A 87 20.31 59.00 28.34
CA ARG A 87 21.52 59.59 27.72
C ARG A 87 22.76 58.73 27.96
N LEU A 88 22.96 58.25 29.19
CA LEU A 88 24.05 57.34 29.54
C LEU A 88 23.98 56.02 28.76
N ARG A 89 22.79 55.41 28.67
CA ARG A 89 22.57 54.19 27.88
C ARG A 89 22.81 54.40 26.38
N LEU A 90 22.39 55.53 25.83
CA LEU A 90 22.62 55.92 24.44
C LEU A 90 24.13 56.02 24.14
N VAL A 91 24.88 56.75 24.96
CA VAL A 91 26.33 56.93 24.77
C VAL A 91 27.09 55.61 24.93
N LEU A 92 26.73 54.79 25.92
CA LEU A 92 27.37 53.48 26.13
C LEU A 92 27.08 52.52 24.97
N SER A 93 25.86 52.51 24.44
CA SER A 93 25.51 51.74 23.24
C SER A 93 26.35 52.16 22.03
N GLU A 94 26.51 53.46 21.78
CA GLU A 94 27.36 53.99 20.70
C GLU A 94 28.84 53.64 20.87
N ILE A 95 29.38 53.78 22.08
CA ILE A 95 30.78 53.46 22.36
C ILE A 95 31.04 51.97 22.17
N LEU A 96 30.17 51.10 22.67
CA LEU A 96 30.30 49.65 22.49
C LEU A 96 30.11 49.24 21.02
N PHE A 97 29.22 49.92 20.29
CA PHE A 97 29.09 49.73 18.86
C PHE A 97 30.38 50.10 18.13
N ILE A 98 30.89 51.32 18.32
CA ILE A 98 32.14 51.79 17.70
C ILE A 98 33.31 50.87 18.07
N SER A 99 33.43 50.49 19.34
CA SER A 99 34.49 49.59 19.83
C SER A 99 34.44 48.22 19.14
N SER A 100 33.26 47.59 19.08
CA SER A 100 33.09 46.29 18.39
C SER A 100 33.42 46.37 16.89
N GLN A 101 33.05 47.45 16.22
CA GLN A 101 33.36 47.67 14.80
C GLN A 101 34.86 47.89 14.55
N VAL A 102 35.57 48.50 15.50
CA VAL A 102 37.01 48.72 15.42
C VAL A 102 37.79 47.41 15.59
N GLU A 103 37.41 46.56 16.55
CA GLU A 103 38.04 45.24 16.76
C GLU A 103 37.80 44.28 15.58
N LEU A 104 36.57 44.24 15.05
CA LEU A 104 36.22 43.41 13.89
C LEU A 104 36.96 43.80 12.60
N CYS A 105 37.41 45.04 12.47
CA CYS A 105 38.03 45.57 11.25
C CYS A 105 39.56 45.55 11.23
N LYS A 106 40.25 45.52 12.39
CA LYS A 106 41.73 45.63 12.45
C LYS A 106 42.44 44.30 12.20
N MET A 107 41.94 43.20 12.77
CA MET A 107 42.56 41.88 12.66
C MET A 107 42.54 41.26 11.24
N PRO A 108 41.44 41.33 10.44
CA PRO A 108 41.45 40.79 9.08
C PRO A 108 42.31 41.63 8.11
N ALA A 109 42.32 42.96 8.29
CA ALA A 109 43.18 43.84 7.50
C ALA A 109 44.66 43.58 7.76
N LEU A 110 45.05 43.34 9.03
CA LEU A 110 46.39 42.91 9.40
C LEU A 110 46.74 41.55 8.78
N ALA A 111 45.84 40.56 8.86
CA ALA A 111 46.07 39.23 8.30
C ALA A 111 46.27 39.26 6.77
N ILE A 112 45.50 40.07 6.04
CA ILE A 112 45.68 40.28 4.60
C ILE A 112 47.03 40.96 4.33
N ASN A 113 47.37 42.04 5.04
CA ASN A 113 48.62 42.77 4.84
C ASN A 113 49.86 41.90 5.14
N LEU A 114 49.82 41.09 6.21
CA LEU A 114 50.89 40.13 6.53
C LEU A 114 51.00 39.02 5.48
N SER A 115 49.88 38.63 4.87
CA SER A 115 49.89 37.66 3.77
C SER A 115 50.49 38.25 2.49
N LEU A 116 50.25 39.55 2.23
CA LEU A 116 50.83 40.30 1.11
C LEU A 116 52.34 40.53 1.26
N GLU A 117 52.87 40.57 2.49
CA GLU A 117 54.32 40.67 2.77
C GLU A 117 55.05 39.32 2.65
N GLY A 118 54.32 38.19 2.68
CA GLY A 118 54.84 36.83 2.51
C GLY A 118 55.02 36.48 1.03
N ASN A 119 56.24 36.10 0.64
CA ASN A 119 56.75 36.13 -0.74
C ASN A 119 56.24 35.02 -1.70
N GLY A 120 54.93 34.73 -1.74
CA GLY A 120 54.37 33.71 -2.63
C GLY A 120 52.92 33.96 -3.04
N ILE A 121 52.69 34.35 -4.30
CA ILE A 121 51.35 34.64 -4.85
C ILE A 121 50.38 33.43 -4.73
N GLY A 122 50.90 32.20 -4.75
CA GLY A 122 50.12 30.98 -4.52
C GLY A 122 49.67 30.77 -3.06
N ASP A 123 50.42 31.30 -2.09
CA ASP A 123 50.12 31.14 -0.67
C ASP A 123 48.87 31.93 -0.29
N ILE A 124 48.64 33.09 -0.91
CA ILE A 124 47.48 33.93 -0.64
C ILE A 124 46.18 33.27 -1.10
N VAL A 125 46.19 32.60 -2.26
CA VAL A 125 45.04 31.82 -2.74
C VAL A 125 44.75 30.64 -1.81
N SER A 126 45.78 29.95 -1.33
CA SER A 126 45.64 28.81 -0.41
C SER A 126 45.14 29.25 0.97
N PHE A 127 45.69 30.34 1.52
CA PHE A 127 45.35 30.90 2.82
C PHE A 127 43.91 31.42 2.84
N THR A 128 43.53 32.22 1.85
CA THR A 128 42.17 32.77 1.74
C THR A 128 41.11 31.72 1.43
N SER A 129 41.47 30.71 0.62
CA SER A 129 40.63 29.52 0.44
C SER A 129 40.46 28.77 1.76
N GLY A 130 41.50 28.64 2.58
CA GLY A 130 41.43 28.03 3.92
C GLY A 130 40.51 28.78 4.89
N LEU A 131 40.52 30.12 4.85
CA LEU A 131 39.64 30.95 5.68
C LEU A 131 38.16 30.86 5.27
N LEU A 132 37.88 30.80 3.97
CA LEU A 132 36.50 30.80 3.44
C LEU A 132 35.87 29.41 3.32
N LEU A 133 36.69 28.40 3.03
CA LEU A 133 36.26 27.00 2.83
C LEU A 133 36.55 26.11 4.05
N GLY A 134 37.28 26.60 5.06
CA GLY A 134 37.57 25.89 6.30
C GLY A 134 36.32 25.56 7.13
N THR A 135 36.44 24.65 8.10
CA THR A 135 35.31 24.13 8.89
C THR A 135 34.72 25.14 9.87
N ASP A 136 35.49 26.16 10.27
CA ASP A 136 35.08 27.11 11.29
C ASP A 136 34.12 28.20 10.74
N GLN A 137 32.86 28.12 11.15
CA GLN A 137 31.82 29.07 10.75
C GLN A 137 32.06 30.48 11.30
N GLN A 138 32.70 30.62 12.47
CA GLN A 138 32.95 31.93 13.07
C GLN A 138 33.99 32.71 12.26
N ILE A 139 35.09 32.06 11.90
CA ILE A 139 36.16 32.64 11.07
C ILE A 139 35.63 33.04 9.68
N ARG A 140 34.84 32.16 9.06
CA ARG A 140 34.21 32.42 7.75
C ARG A 140 33.28 33.63 7.77
N ASN A 141 32.42 33.72 8.79
CA ASN A 141 31.48 34.84 8.96
C ASN A 141 32.22 36.15 9.25
N TRP A 142 33.25 36.08 10.08
CA TRP A 142 34.13 37.20 10.43
C TRP A 142 34.80 37.79 9.18
N PHE A 143 35.48 36.96 8.39
CA PHE A 143 36.14 37.40 7.15
C PHE A 143 35.14 37.89 6.09
N SER A 144 33.98 37.21 5.95
CA SER A 144 32.91 37.64 5.04
C SER A 144 32.33 39.01 5.43
N SER A 145 32.13 39.26 6.73
CA SER A 145 31.64 40.55 7.24
C SER A 145 32.63 41.67 6.99
N PHE A 146 33.94 41.41 7.13
CA PHE A 146 35.00 42.36 6.79
C PHE A 146 34.92 42.81 5.32
N ILE A 147 34.85 41.85 4.38
CA ILE A 147 34.75 42.15 2.94
C ILE A 147 33.50 42.99 2.64
N ARG A 148 32.33 42.61 3.17
CA ARG A 148 31.07 43.34 2.93
C ARG A 148 31.08 44.77 3.48
N ASN A 149 31.65 44.96 4.67
CA ASN A 149 31.69 46.27 5.32
C ASN A 149 32.68 47.22 4.64
N ARG A 150 33.85 46.72 4.22
CA ARG A 150 34.85 47.52 3.51
C ARG A 150 34.43 47.90 2.10
N GLN A 151 33.62 47.07 1.43
CA GLN A 151 33.13 47.38 0.09
C GLN A 151 32.07 48.51 0.04
N LYS A 152 31.41 48.83 1.17
CA LYS A 152 30.39 49.90 1.25
C LYS A 152 30.97 51.29 1.52
N ARG A 153 32.16 51.38 2.11
CA ARG A 153 32.84 52.66 2.36
C ARG A 153 33.53 53.08 1.06
N ASN A 154 33.27 54.32 0.64
CA ASN A 154 33.70 54.85 -0.64
C ASN A 154 35.23 54.77 -0.80
N ARG A 155 35.67 54.68 -2.07
CA ARG A 155 37.06 54.58 -2.55
C ARG A 155 38.06 55.47 -1.76
N ASP A 156 38.66 54.93 -0.71
CA ASP A 156 39.99 55.38 -0.28
C ASP A 156 41.03 54.53 -0.99
N VAL A 157 41.96 55.19 -1.66
CA VAL A 157 42.99 54.64 -2.57
C VAL A 157 43.97 53.67 -1.87
N ALA A 158 43.91 53.54 -0.54
CA ALA A 158 44.78 52.69 0.27
C ALA A 158 43.97 51.78 1.23
N SER A 159 42.97 51.06 0.73
CA SER A 159 42.32 50.01 1.52
C SER A 159 43.00 48.66 1.30
N SER A 160 43.29 47.92 2.38
CA SER A 160 43.87 46.57 2.30
C SER A 160 43.07 45.59 1.43
N LEU A 161 41.78 45.85 1.23
CA LEU A 161 40.92 45.11 0.32
C LEU A 161 41.25 45.39 -1.16
N GLN A 162 41.63 46.62 -1.52
CA GLN A 162 42.02 46.95 -2.89
C GLN A 162 43.39 46.36 -3.21
N SER A 163 44.36 46.44 -2.31
CA SER A 163 45.67 45.77 -2.49
C SER A 163 45.53 44.26 -2.69
N PHE A 164 44.62 43.62 -1.93
CA PHE A 164 44.27 42.21 -2.12
C PHE A 164 43.62 41.92 -3.49
N ARG A 165 42.74 42.79 -3.98
CA ARG A 165 42.14 42.67 -5.32
C ARG A 165 43.18 42.81 -6.42
N ASP A 166 44.04 43.81 -6.30
CA ASP A 166 45.08 44.11 -7.29
C ASP A 166 46.04 42.92 -7.42
N GLU A 167 46.41 42.29 -6.31
CA GLU A 167 47.30 41.14 -6.31
C GLU A 167 46.62 39.86 -6.85
N LEU A 168 45.35 39.61 -6.52
CA LEU A 168 44.58 38.53 -7.15
C LEU A 168 44.43 38.73 -8.66
N LEU A 169 44.24 39.98 -9.10
CA LEU A 169 44.15 40.34 -10.52
C LEU A 169 45.50 40.16 -11.23
N ILE A 170 46.62 40.52 -10.58
CA ILE A 170 47.97 40.23 -11.09
C ILE A 170 48.17 38.72 -11.26
N TYR A 171 47.79 37.91 -10.27
CA TYR A 171 47.90 36.46 -10.36
C TYR A 171 47.05 35.88 -11.48
N LEU A 172 45.81 36.37 -11.61
CA LEU A 172 44.90 35.95 -12.67
C LEU A 172 45.46 36.30 -14.05
N ASN A 173 45.96 37.53 -14.24
CA ASN A 173 46.57 37.96 -15.48
C ASN A 173 47.86 37.19 -15.80
N ALA A 174 48.65 36.81 -14.79
CA ALA A 174 49.82 35.97 -15.00
C ALA A 174 49.48 34.57 -15.54
N ILE A 175 48.29 34.04 -15.24
CA ILE A 175 47.79 32.77 -15.79
C ILE A 175 47.19 33.00 -17.19
N VAL A 176 46.38 34.04 -17.37
CA VAL A 176 45.73 34.36 -18.66
C VAL A 176 46.77 34.70 -19.73
N ASN A 177 47.81 35.45 -19.41
CA ASN A 177 48.89 35.82 -20.36
C ASN A 177 49.72 34.62 -20.83
N LYS A 178 49.64 33.48 -20.14
CA LYS A 178 50.29 32.22 -20.55
C LYS A 178 49.40 31.33 -21.42
N CYS A 179 48.15 31.73 -21.68
CA CYS A 179 47.25 31.04 -22.57
C CYS A 179 47.46 31.55 -24.01
N GLU A 180 48.33 30.89 -24.77
CA GLU A 180 48.44 31.14 -26.22
C GLU A 180 47.25 30.49 -26.96
N ASP A 181 46.59 31.23 -27.86
CA ASP A 181 45.41 30.78 -28.62
C ASP A 181 44.30 30.11 -27.78
N ASN A 182 43.98 30.70 -26.62
CA ASN A 182 43.02 30.17 -25.64
C ASN A 182 43.36 28.77 -25.09
N LYS A 183 44.56 28.22 -25.30
CA LYS A 183 44.95 26.90 -24.76
C LYS A 183 45.66 27.05 -23.42
N LEU A 184 45.17 26.34 -22.41
CA LEU A 184 45.70 26.44 -21.05
C LEU A 184 46.75 25.34 -20.80
N PRO A 185 48.01 25.67 -20.43
CA PRO A 185 49.04 24.66 -20.20
C PRO A 185 48.73 23.76 -19.00
N GLU A 186 49.06 22.46 -19.08
CA GLU A 186 48.73 21.46 -18.05
C GLU A 186 49.22 21.85 -16.64
N GLY A 187 50.42 22.45 -16.53
CA GLY A 187 51.00 22.89 -15.26
C GLY A 187 50.23 24.00 -14.55
N HIS A 188 49.38 24.75 -15.26
CA HIS A 188 48.60 25.86 -14.70
C HIS A 188 47.11 25.54 -14.48
N VAL A 189 46.62 24.38 -14.93
CA VAL A 189 45.20 23.98 -14.80
C VAL A 189 44.76 23.86 -13.33
N VAL A 190 45.61 23.32 -12.47
CA VAL A 190 45.31 23.17 -11.03
C VAL A 190 45.26 24.53 -10.34
N GLN A 191 46.21 25.41 -10.67
CA GLN A 191 46.26 26.78 -10.15
C GLN A 191 45.03 27.57 -10.59
N ALA A 192 44.67 27.51 -11.87
CA ALA A 192 43.47 28.12 -12.42
C ALA A 192 42.19 27.59 -11.74
N SER A 193 42.10 26.28 -11.50
CA SER A 193 40.96 25.65 -10.79
C SER A 193 40.82 26.14 -9.34
N SER A 194 41.93 26.26 -8.60
CA SER A 194 41.92 26.81 -7.24
C SER A 194 41.48 28.27 -7.20
N LEU A 195 41.93 29.06 -8.18
CA LEU A 195 41.58 30.47 -8.32
C LEU A 195 40.09 30.66 -8.64
N LEU A 196 39.54 29.88 -9.58
CA LEU A 196 38.09 29.89 -9.89
C LEU A 196 37.24 29.55 -8.66
N ARG A 197 37.66 28.55 -7.86
CA ARG A 197 36.98 28.20 -6.61
C ARG A 197 37.05 29.33 -5.59
N LEU A 198 38.20 29.99 -5.44
CA LEU A 198 38.34 31.14 -4.54
C LEU A 198 37.42 32.30 -4.97
N TYR A 199 37.40 32.67 -6.25
CA TYR A 199 36.49 33.72 -6.75
C TYR A 199 35.01 33.34 -6.57
N CYS A 200 34.65 32.07 -6.75
CA CYS A 200 33.30 31.57 -6.42
C CYS A 200 32.98 31.74 -4.93
N ALA A 201 33.92 31.43 -4.03
CA ALA A 201 33.74 31.59 -2.59
C ALA A 201 33.65 33.08 -2.17
N LEU A 202 34.51 33.93 -2.74
CA LEU A 202 34.50 35.38 -2.49
C LEU A 202 33.17 36.01 -2.96
N ARG A 203 32.66 35.58 -4.12
CA ARG A 203 31.39 36.08 -4.64
C ARG A 203 30.19 35.50 -3.89
N GLY A 204 30.17 34.19 -3.68
CA GLY A 204 29.03 33.46 -3.13
C GLY A 204 28.88 33.56 -1.62
N ILE A 205 29.98 33.43 -0.87
CA ILE A 205 30.00 33.44 0.60
C ILE A 205 30.28 34.86 1.11
N ALA A 206 31.40 35.45 0.67
CA ALA A 206 31.78 36.78 1.16
C ALA A 206 30.94 37.92 0.53
N GLY A 207 30.33 37.70 -0.64
CA GLY A 207 29.44 38.69 -1.27
C GLY A 207 30.15 39.84 -1.97
N ILE A 208 31.41 39.64 -2.37
CA ILE A 208 32.19 40.65 -3.09
C ILE A 208 31.48 41.05 -4.41
N LYS A 209 31.51 42.32 -4.83
CA LYS A 209 31.17 42.70 -6.22
C LYS A 209 32.45 42.79 -7.03
N LEU A 210 32.48 42.05 -8.14
CA LEU A 210 33.58 42.01 -9.09
C LEU A 210 33.65 43.31 -9.90
N GLN A 211 34.87 43.76 -10.20
CA GLN A 211 35.15 44.90 -11.08
C GLN A 211 35.19 44.44 -12.56
N GLU A 212 35.05 45.38 -13.50
CA GLU A 212 35.04 45.05 -14.95
C GLU A 212 36.35 44.39 -15.42
N ASP A 213 37.50 44.82 -14.91
CA ASP A 213 38.82 44.24 -15.23
C ASP A 213 38.97 42.80 -14.70
N GLU A 214 38.41 42.51 -13.53
CA GLU A 214 38.35 41.16 -12.96
C GLU A 214 37.40 40.28 -13.79
N ILE A 215 36.25 40.81 -14.22
CA ILE A 215 35.24 40.08 -14.98
C ILE A 215 35.79 39.70 -16.36
N SER A 216 36.40 40.63 -17.10
CA SER A 216 36.93 40.36 -18.44
C SER A 216 38.01 39.27 -18.41
N SER A 217 38.91 39.37 -17.44
CA SER A 217 40.01 38.43 -17.27
C SER A 217 39.52 37.06 -16.75
N LEU A 218 38.52 37.02 -15.85
CA LEU A 218 37.86 35.78 -15.42
C LEU A 218 37.14 35.09 -16.57
N VAL A 219 36.45 35.85 -17.43
CA VAL A 219 35.78 35.27 -18.61
C VAL A 219 36.82 34.66 -19.54
N ASN A 220 37.91 35.36 -19.86
CA ASN A 220 38.99 34.81 -20.69
C ASN A 220 39.58 33.52 -20.10
N LEU A 221 39.75 33.47 -18.77
CA LEU A 221 40.21 32.27 -18.09
C LEU A 221 39.20 31.12 -18.21
N VAL A 222 37.92 31.38 -17.92
CA VAL A 222 36.85 30.35 -17.99
C VAL A 222 36.67 29.84 -19.42
N THR A 223 36.77 30.70 -20.43
CA THR A 223 36.58 30.32 -21.84
C THR A 223 37.82 29.68 -22.49
N SER A 224 38.86 29.38 -21.72
CA SER A 224 40.03 28.68 -22.21
C SER A 224 39.77 27.18 -22.46
N HIS A 225 40.60 26.60 -23.32
CA HIS A 225 40.59 25.20 -23.72
C HIS A 225 41.72 24.44 -22.98
N PRO A 226 41.39 23.58 -22.00
CA PRO A 226 42.39 22.78 -21.32
C PRO A 226 42.80 21.55 -22.15
N PRO A 227 43.94 20.91 -21.82
CA PRO A 227 44.32 19.62 -22.39
C PRO A 227 43.32 18.52 -21.97
N PRO A 228 43.19 17.43 -22.75
CA PRO A 228 42.31 16.30 -22.44
C PRO A 228 42.88 15.44 -21.30
N SER A 229 42.87 16.00 -20.08
CA SER A 229 43.31 15.35 -18.84
C SER A 229 42.21 15.42 -17.78
N ALA A 230 42.25 14.55 -16.76
CA ALA A 230 41.26 14.53 -15.68
C ALA A 230 41.18 15.86 -14.90
N THR A 231 42.29 16.59 -14.80
CA THR A 231 42.35 17.93 -14.20
C THR A 231 41.74 18.99 -15.12
N GLY A 232 41.92 18.87 -16.43
CA GLY A 232 41.26 19.71 -17.44
C GLY A 232 39.73 19.58 -17.40
N VAL A 233 39.21 18.35 -17.32
CA VAL A 233 37.76 18.10 -17.21
C VAL A 233 37.18 18.74 -15.93
N ARG A 234 37.88 18.63 -14.81
CA ARG A 234 37.48 19.30 -13.56
C ARG A 234 37.47 20.82 -13.70
N PHE A 235 38.47 21.40 -14.35
CA PHE A 235 38.54 22.83 -14.62
C PHE A 235 37.32 23.33 -15.40
N VAL A 236 36.97 22.65 -16.50
CA VAL A 236 35.78 22.96 -17.30
C VAL A 236 34.50 22.88 -16.46
N SER A 237 34.34 21.82 -15.66
CA SER A 237 33.15 21.65 -14.81
C SER A 237 33.01 22.80 -13.79
N LEU A 238 34.12 23.26 -13.21
CA LEU A 238 34.16 24.41 -12.30
C LEU A 238 33.85 25.71 -13.04
N GLY A 239 34.38 25.89 -14.25
CA GLY A 239 34.10 27.05 -15.11
C GLY A 239 32.62 27.17 -15.45
N LEU A 240 31.98 26.07 -15.87
CA LEU A 240 30.55 26.02 -16.16
C LEU A 240 29.71 26.33 -14.91
N CYS A 241 30.05 25.73 -13.77
CA CYS A 241 29.37 26.01 -12.50
C CYS A 241 29.55 27.45 -12.02
N MET A 242 30.71 28.06 -12.30
CA MET A 242 30.96 29.49 -12.02
C MET A 242 30.10 30.39 -12.89
N LEU A 243 29.96 30.10 -14.19
CA LEU A 243 29.05 30.85 -15.08
C LEU A 243 27.60 30.80 -14.59
N ILE A 244 27.16 29.66 -14.06
CA ILE A 244 25.81 29.47 -13.50
C ILE A 244 25.65 30.20 -12.16
N ALA A 245 26.64 30.11 -11.27
CA ALA A 245 26.58 30.71 -9.93
C ALA A 245 26.77 32.24 -9.95
N CYS A 246 27.52 32.77 -10.93
CA CYS A 246 27.94 34.17 -11.03
C CYS A 246 27.41 34.84 -12.32
N PRO A 247 26.13 35.24 -12.39
CA PRO A 247 25.53 35.86 -13.57
C PRO A 247 26.14 37.21 -13.98
N SER A 248 26.89 37.86 -13.07
CA SER A 248 27.63 39.09 -13.39
C SER A 248 28.72 38.88 -14.44
N LEU A 249 29.19 37.64 -14.65
CA LEU A 249 30.18 37.31 -15.68
C LEU A 249 29.56 37.28 -17.07
N THR A 250 28.32 36.79 -17.18
CA THR A 250 27.60 36.67 -18.46
C THR A 250 27.05 37.99 -19.00
N GLY A 251 27.07 39.08 -18.24
CA GLY A 251 26.44 40.35 -18.63
C GLY A 251 27.00 40.95 -19.92
N ASN A 252 28.26 41.40 -19.89
CA ASN A 252 28.88 42.08 -21.05
C ASN A 252 29.56 41.11 -22.03
N HIS A 253 29.87 39.88 -21.61
CA HIS A 253 30.58 38.87 -22.39
C HIS A 253 29.69 37.67 -22.75
N GLU A 254 28.41 37.91 -23.01
CA GLU A 254 27.43 36.85 -23.17
C GLU A 254 27.74 35.94 -24.39
N ALA A 255 28.05 36.54 -25.54
CA ALA A 255 28.28 35.80 -26.78
C ALA A 255 29.47 34.84 -26.69
N THR A 256 30.56 35.26 -26.06
CA THR A 256 31.76 34.42 -25.88
C THR A 256 31.49 33.28 -24.91
N CYS A 257 30.78 33.53 -23.80
CA CYS A 257 30.38 32.50 -22.86
C CYS A 257 29.49 31.43 -23.54
N ILE A 258 28.48 31.86 -24.31
CA ILE A 258 27.57 30.94 -25.01
C ILE A 258 28.32 30.11 -26.06
N GLN A 259 29.21 30.73 -26.83
CA GLN A 259 30.03 30.03 -27.83
C GLN A 259 30.92 28.98 -27.17
N TRP A 260 31.49 29.28 -26.00
CA TRP A 260 32.28 28.31 -25.24
C TRP A 260 31.43 27.15 -24.71
N VAL A 261 30.22 27.41 -24.17
CA VAL A 261 29.33 26.31 -23.74
C VAL A 261 28.87 25.46 -24.93
N LYS A 262 28.68 26.04 -26.12
CA LYS A 262 28.42 25.28 -27.36
C LYS A 262 29.60 24.42 -27.76
N TRP A 263 30.82 24.94 -27.68
CA TRP A 263 32.04 24.17 -27.91
C TRP A 263 32.15 23.00 -26.92
N LEU A 264 31.87 23.22 -25.64
CA LEU A 264 31.88 22.15 -24.62
C LEU A 264 30.93 21.00 -24.93
N ALA A 265 29.75 21.31 -25.48
CA ALA A 265 28.79 20.29 -25.86
C ALA A 265 29.18 19.56 -27.16
N GLY A 266 29.92 20.21 -28.06
CA GLY A 266 30.43 19.58 -29.30
C GLY A 266 31.64 18.67 -29.07
N GLU A 267 32.50 19.01 -28.11
CA GLU A 267 33.81 18.37 -27.91
C GLU A 267 33.84 17.33 -26.77
N GLU A 268 32.68 16.90 -26.28
CA GLU A 268 32.52 15.90 -25.20
C GLU A 268 33.38 14.64 -25.44
N ALA A 269 33.31 14.08 -26.65
CA ALA A 269 34.03 12.85 -27.01
C ALA A 269 35.57 13.03 -27.02
N TYR A 270 36.06 14.22 -27.39
CA TYR A 270 37.49 14.53 -27.41
C TYR A 270 38.04 14.65 -25.98
N LEU A 271 37.33 15.36 -25.10
CA LEU A 271 37.69 15.53 -23.70
C LEU A 271 37.63 14.21 -22.91
N GLU A 272 36.74 13.30 -23.28
CA GLU A 272 36.64 11.98 -22.65
C GLU A 272 37.74 11.01 -23.11
N SER A 273 38.14 11.06 -24.38
CA SER A 273 39.12 10.12 -24.98
C SER A 273 40.51 10.14 -24.34
N GLY A 274 40.98 11.28 -23.82
CA GLY A 274 42.30 11.42 -23.20
C GLY A 274 42.35 11.24 -21.67
N SER A 275 41.19 11.25 -20.99
CA SER A 275 41.14 11.33 -19.53
C SER A 275 41.23 9.97 -18.81
N GLY A 276 40.96 8.85 -19.51
CA GLY A 276 40.85 7.52 -18.90
C GLY A 276 39.73 7.37 -17.85
N VAL A 277 38.93 8.42 -17.63
CA VAL A 277 37.79 8.48 -16.71
C VAL A 277 36.54 8.42 -17.56
N THR A 278 35.96 7.22 -17.67
CA THR A 278 35.00 6.88 -18.73
C THR A 278 33.57 7.41 -18.58
N SER A 279 33.29 8.51 -17.85
CA SER A 279 31.88 8.98 -17.76
C SER A 279 31.53 10.34 -17.13
N SER A 280 32.42 11.14 -16.51
CA SER A 280 31.90 12.14 -15.53
C SER A 280 31.32 13.44 -16.10
N PHE A 281 31.76 13.93 -17.25
CA PHE A 281 31.45 15.30 -17.68
C PHE A 281 30.28 15.39 -18.67
N GLY A 282 30.26 14.53 -19.69
CA GLY A 282 29.12 14.41 -20.60
C GLY A 282 27.81 14.11 -19.86
N GLU A 283 27.86 13.16 -18.92
CA GLU A 283 26.73 12.82 -18.05
C GLU A 283 26.26 14.00 -17.20
N MET A 284 27.18 14.84 -16.70
CA MET A 284 26.85 16.04 -15.93
C MET A 284 26.15 17.10 -16.79
N LEU A 285 26.63 17.34 -18.02
CA LEU A 285 25.98 18.25 -18.97
C LEU A 285 24.56 17.80 -19.33
N LEU A 286 24.41 16.51 -19.63
CA LEU A 286 23.11 15.88 -19.92
C LEU A 286 22.16 15.97 -18.71
N LEU A 287 22.64 15.63 -17.52
CA LEU A 287 21.84 15.71 -16.29
C LEU A 287 21.37 17.15 -16.04
N MET A 288 22.27 18.13 -16.21
CA MET A 288 21.94 19.54 -16.06
C MET A 288 20.94 20.03 -17.12
N ALA A 289 21.09 19.58 -18.37
CA ALA A 289 20.12 19.85 -19.44
C ALA A 289 18.73 19.28 -19.09
N ILE A 290 18.64 18.05 -18.58
CA ILE A 290 17.36 17.45 -18.18
C ILE A 290 16.76 18.20 -16.98
N HIS A 291 17.56 18.65 -16.01
CA HIS A 291 17.06 19.49 -14.92
C HIS A 291 16.53 20.85 -15.38
N PHE A 292 17.16 21.47 -16.38
CA PHE A 292 16.66 22.70 -16.98
C PHE A 292 15.33 22.49 -17.72
N HIS A 293 15.19 21.40 -18.49
CA HIS A 293 13.93 21.03 -19.16
C HIS A 293 12.82 20.67 -18.17
N SER A 294 13.15 19.99 -17.08
CA SER A 294 12.21 19.64 -16.01
C SER A 294 11.88 20.81 -15.05
N ASN A 295 12.48 21.99 -15.27
CA ASN A 295 12.35 23.17 -14.41
C ASN A 295 12.72 22.92 -12.94
N GLN A 296 13.61 21.96 -12.66
CA GLN A 296 14.07 21.61 -11.32
C GLN A 296 15.32 22.42 -10.95
N LEU A 297 15.18 23.73 -10.79
CA LEU A 297 16.32 24.63 -10.56
C LEU A 297 17.07 24.36 -9.24
N SER A 298 16.40 23.83 -8.22
CA SER A 298 17.04 23.44 -6.96
C SER A 298 18.05 22.31 -7.13
N ALA A 299 17.76 21.33 -7.99
CA ALA A 299 18.66 20.23 -8.33
C ALA A 299 19.97 20.75 -8.94
N ILE A 300 19.84 21.76 -9.80
CA ILE A 300 20.98 22.42 -10.46
C ILE A 300 21.80 23.18 -9.43
N CYS A 301 21.16 23.89 -8.50
CA CYS A 301 21.86 24.54 -7.39
C CYS A 301 22.65 23.53 -6.54
N GLU A 302 22.06 22.38 -6.21
CA GLU A 302 22.75 21.31 -5.47
C GLU A 302 23.91 20.70 -6.26
N LEU A 303 23.72 20.42 -7.55
CA LEU A 303 24.76 19.93 -8.45
C LEU A 303 25.93 20.91 -8.52
N VAL A 304 25.64 22.20 -8.74
CA VAL A 304 26.63 23.29 -8.77
C VAL A 304 27.36 23.43 -7.43
N CYS A 305 26.66 23.30 -6.30
CA CYS A 305 27.30 23.35 -4.98
C CYS A 305 28.19 22.13 -4.72
N SER A 306 27.78 20.95 -5.20
CA SER A 306 28.53 19.70 -5.07
C SER A 306 29.83 19.74 -5.87
N THR A 307 29.77 20.21 -7.12
CA THR A 307 30.94 20.34 -8.01
C THR A 307 31.91 21.43 -7.56
N LEU A 308 31.39 22.56 -7.08
CA LEU A 308 32.22 23.62 -6.48
C LEU A 308 32.78 23.23 -5.09
N GLY A 309 32.18 22.22 -4.44
CA GLY A 309 32.49 21.78 -3.08
C GLY A 309 32.19 22.86 -2.01
N MET A 310 31.20 23.72 -2.27
CA MET A 310 30.79 24.80 -1.36
C MET A 310 29.30 25.12 -1.53
N LYS A 311 28.63 25.53 -0.45
CA LYS A 311 27.21 25.92 -0.50
C LYS A 311 27.08 27.42 -0.82
N VAL A 312 26.66 27.74 -2.05
CA VAL A 312 26.46 29.12 -2.51
C VAL A 312 24.97 29.38 -2.75
N PRO A 313 24.40 30.49 -2.22
CA PRO A 313 23.00 30.84 -2.49
C PRO A 313 22.84 31.39 -3.92
N ILE A 314 22.29 30.58 -4.82
CA ILE A 314 21.99 30.95 -6.21
C ILE A 314 20.50 31.30 -6.33
N ARG A 315 20.17 32.46 -6.92
CA ARG A 315 18.78 32.89 -7.14
C ARG A 315 18.22 32.25 -8.41
N HIS A 316 16.97 31.80 -8.42
CA HIS A 316 16.39 31.15 -9.61
C HIS A 316 16.33 32.07 -10.85
N ASN A 317 16.04 33.37 -10.66
CA ASN A 317 15.94 34.33 -11.77
C ASN A 317 17.25 34.47 -12.55
N THR A 318 18.40 34.24 -11.90
CA THR A 318 19.71 34.40 -12.54
C THR A 318 20.07 33.23 -13.45
N MET A 319 19.36 32.10 -13.35
CA MET A 319 19.59 30.92 -14.18
C MET A 319 18.71 30.91 -15.45
N THR A 320 17.81 31.88 -15.62
CA THR A 320 16.83 31.91 -16.72
C THR A 320 17.49 31.96 -18.11
N ARG A 321 18.54 32.75 -18.28
CA ARG A 321 19.27 32.84 -19.54
C ARG A 321 20.04 31.55 -19.85
N MET A 322 20.74 31.01 -18.85
CA MET A 322 21.45 29.74 -19.00
C MET A 322 20.47 28.58 -19.30
N LYS A 323 19.29 28.57 -18.66
CA LYS A 323 18.21 27.66 -18.98
C LYS A 323 17.80 27.77 -20.45
N HIS A 324 17.65 28.98 -20.99
CA HIS A 324 17.32 29.16 -22.41
C HIS A 324 18.41 28.57 -23.32
N VAL A 325 19.68 28.86 -23.06
CA VAL A 325 20.82 28.33 -23.83
C VAL A 325 20.83 26.79 -23.81
N PHE A 326 20.71 26.17 -22.63
CA PHE A 326 20.68 24.72 -22.50
C PHE A 326 19.46 24.07 -23.16
N THR A 327 18.28 24.68 -23.05
CA THR A 327 17.02 24.05 -23.52
C THR A 327 16.71 24.30 -24.99
N GLN A 328 17.13 25.44 -25.55
CA GLN A 328 16.79 25.85 -26.91
C GLN A 328 17.97 25.79 -27.89
N GLU A 329 19.21 26.04 -27.43
CA GLU A 329 20.36 26.18 -28.33
C GLU A 329 21.30 24.97 -28.32
N ILE A 330 21.49 24.31 -27.18
CA ILE A 330 22.46 23.22 -27.03
C ILE A 330 21.76 21.86 -27.04
N PHE A 331 20.86 21.63 -26.09
CA PHE A 331 20.18 20.36 -25.90
C PHE A 331 18.68 20.55 -26.08
N THR A 332 18.20 20.55 -27.33
CA THR A 332 16.76 20.62 -27.61
C THR A 332 16.01 19.43 -27.02
N GLU A 333 14.69 19.56 -26.80
CA GLU A 333 13.86 18.47 -26.23
C GLU A 333 14.05 17.14 -26.98
N GLN A 334 14.17 17.18 -28.31
CA GLN A 334 14.36 16.00 -29.15
C GLN A 334 15.70 15.31 -28.86
N VAL A 335 16.80 16.08 -28.80
CA VAL A 335 18.14 15.56 -28.53
C VAL A 335 18.20 14.95 -27.13
N VAL A 336 17.67 15.64 -26.12
CA VAL A 336 17.62 15.15 -24.74
C VAL A 336 16.82 13.85 -24.64
N THR A 337 15.66 13.78 -25.29
CA THR A 337 14.82 12.56 -25.26
C THR A 337 15.53 11.37 -25.91
N SER A 338 16.26 11.59 -27.01
CA SER A 338 17.04 10.53 -27.69
C SER A 338 18.24 10.04 -26.87
N HIS A 339 18.90 10.93 -26.13
CA HIS A 339 20.05 10.60 -25.30
C HIS A 339 19.65 9.99 -23.96
N ALA A 340 18.46 10.33 -23.44
CA ALA A 340 17.96 9.82 -22.17
C ALA A 340 17.92 8.27 -22.10
N VAL A 341 17.66 7.58 -23.22
CA VAL A 341 17.66 6.11 -23.28
C VAL A 341 19.07 5.50 -23.14
N LYS A 342 20.10 6.25 -23.54
CA LYS A 342 21.50 5.81 -23.47
C LYS A 342 22.12 5.97 -22.07
N VAL A 343 21.50 6.78 -21.21
CA VAL A 343 21.97 7.01 -19.85
C VAL A 343 21.91 5.68 -19.08
N PRO A 344 23.00 5.26 -18.40
CA PRO A 344 23.00 4.03 -17.63
C PRO A 344 21.94 4.07 -16.52
N VAL A 345 21.34 2.91 -16.25
CA VAL A 345 20.43 2.75 -15.11
C VAL A 345 21.20 2.94 -13.81
N THR A 346 20.54 3.49 -12.79
CA THR A 346 21.17 3.66 -11.48
C THR A 346 21.28 2.30 -10.78
N PRO A 347 22.51 1.81 -10.50
CA PRO A 347 22.71 0.53 -9.84
C PRO A 347 22.26 0.59 -8.36
N ASN A 348 21.63 -0.48 -7.86
CA ASN A 348 21.19 -0.62 -6.47
C ASN A 348 20.34 0.56 -5.93
N LEU A 349 19.43 1.08 -6.76
CA LEU A 349 18.59 2.21 -6.39
C LEU A 349 17.75 1.89 -5.15
N ASN A 350 17.91 2.70 -4.11
CA ASN A 350 17.18 2.63 -2.85
C ASN A 350 16.79 4.04 -2.35
N ALA A 351 15.90 4.12 -1.36
CA ALA A 351 15.40 5.39 -0.82
C ALA A 351 16.45 6.26 -0.09
N ASN A 352 17.63 5.71 0.21
CA ASN A 352 18.68 6.41 0.94
C ASN A 352 19.67 7.14 0.01
N VAL A 353 19.59 6.94 -1.31
CA VAL A 353 20.50 7.61 -2.24
C VAL A 353 20.12 9.10 -2.34
N PRO A 354 21.00 10.03 -1.91
CA PRO A 354 20.71 11.45 -1.94
C PRO A 354 20.96 12.03 -3.34
N GLY A 355 20.24 13.12 -3.66
CA GLY A 355 20.40 13.88 -4.91
C GLY A 355 19.40 13.49 -5.99
N PHE A 356 19.45 14.22 -7.10
CA PHE A 356 18.58 13.97 -8.25
C PHE A 356 19.21 12.95 -9.21
N LEU A 357 18.57 11.79 -9.32
CA LEU A 357 19.04 10.66 -10.12
C LEU A 357 18.42 10.66 -11.55
N PRO A 358 19.04 9.97 -12.51
CA PRO A 358 18.48 9.74 -13.85
C PRO A 358 17.02 9.25 -13.85
N VAL A 359 16.62 8.49 -12.83
CA VAL A 359 15.25 8.01 -12.65
C VAL A 359 14.22 9.14 -12.52
N HIS A 360 14.55 10.23 -11.84
CA HIS A 360 13.68 11.41 -11.72
C HIS A 360 13.51 12.12 -13.05
N CYS A 361 14.61 12.19 -13.81
CA CYS A 361 14.67 12.76 -15.14
C CYS A 361 13.78 11.96 -16.11
N ILE A 362 13.94 10.63 -16.16
CA ILE A 362 13.10 9.76 -17.00
C ILE A 362 11.62 9.84 -16.60
N HIS A 363 11.32 9.83 -15.30
CA HIS A 363 9.95 10.00 -14.81
C HIS A 363 9.33 11.32 -15.30
N GLN A 364 10.07 12.43 -15.22
CA GLN A 364 9.55 13.73 -15.67
C GLN A 364 9.41 13.82 -17.19
N LEU A 365 10.37 13.29 -17.96
CA LEU A 365 10.31 13.23 -19.43
C LEU A 365 9.14 12.36 -19.93
N LEU A 366 8.81 11.28 -19.20
CA LEU A 366 7.62 10.47 -19.45
C LEU A 366 6.35 11.22 -19.09
N LYS A 367 6.33 11.94 -17.97
CA LYS A 367 5.18 12.74 -17.52
C LYS A 367 4.83 13.85 -18.53
N SER A 368 5.82 14.46 -19.16
CA SER A 368 5.64 15.46 -20.23
C SER A 368 5.38 14.84 -21.62
N ARG A 369 5.25 13.51 -21.73
CA ARG A 369 5.00 12.76 -22.98
C ARG A 369 6.02 13.00 -24.09
N LEU A 370 7.26 13.38 -23.75
CA LEU A 370 8.29 13.70 -24.76
C LEU A 370 8.76 12.45 -25.52
N PHE A 371 8.85 11.29 -24.87
CA PHE A 371 9.15 10.01 -25.53
C PHE A 371 8.12 9.63 -26.60
N THR A 372 6.83 9.91 -26.34
CA THR A 372 5.75 9.69 -27.32
C THR A 372 5.83 10.73 -28.45
N LYS A 373 6.03 12.00 -28.12
CA LYS A 373 6.15 13.11 -29.09
C LYS A 373 7.27 12.88 -30.10
N TYR A 374 8.43 12.41 -29.64
CA TYR A 374 9.63 12.21 -30.49
C TYR A 374 9.87 10.76 -30.90
N LYS A 375 8.92 9.84 -30.63
CA LYS A 375 9.00 8.41 -31.01
C LYS A 375 10.28 7.70 -30.54
N VAL A 376 10.68 7.92 -29.30
CA VAL A 376 11.83 7.24 -28.69
C VAL A 376 11.35 6.12 -27.74
N PRO A 377 11.74 4.85 -27.93
CA PRO A 377 11.32 3.75 -27.06
C PRO A 377 12.14 3.72 -25.75
N ILE A 378 11.45 3.63 -24.61
CA ILE A 378 12.08 3.63 -23.27
C ILE A 378 11.94 2.29 -22.50
N LYS A 379 11.23 1.31 -23.07
CA LYS A 379 10.86 0.03 -22.41
C LYS A 379 12.06 -0.64 -21.74
N ASP A 380 13.13 -0.89 -22.49
CA ASP A 380 14.29 -1.65 -22.03
C ASP A 380 15.01 -0.97 -20.86
N TRP A 381 15.02 0.37 -20.86
CA TRP A 381 15.62 1.16 -19.79
C TRP A 381 14.83 0.99 -18.49
N ILE A 382 13.49 1.08 -18.55
CA ILE A 382 12.62 0.88 -17.38
C ILE A 382 12.74 -0.55 -16.85
N TYR A 383 12.72 -1.54 -17.74
CA TYR A 383 12.88 -2.95 -17.37
C TYR A 383 14.19 -3.18 -16.59
N ARG A 384 15.31 -2.68 -17.12
CA ARG A 384 16.62 -2.76 -16.46
C ARG A 384 16.64 -2.03 -15.12
N GLN A 385 16.03 -0.84 -15.05
CA GLN A 385 15.98 -0.06 -13.80
C GLN A 385 15.17 -0.75 -12.70
N ILE A 386 14.08 -1.45 -13.05
CA ILE A 386 13.28 -2.25 -12.11
C ILE A 386 14.10 -3.44 -11.60
N CYS A 387 14.81 -4.14 -12.49
CA CYS A 387 15.62 -5.32 -12.14
C CYS A 387 16.73 -5.01 -11.12
N VAL A 388 17.31 -3.81 -11.20
CA VAL A 388 18.47 -3.39 -10.40
C VAL A 388 18.05 -2.63 -9.12
N SER A 389 16.75 -2.52 -8.83
CA SER A 389 16.23 -1.87 -7.62
C SER A 389 16.38 -2.74 -6.35
N VAL A 390 16.64 -2.09 -5.21
CA VAL A 390 16.99 -2.73 -3.92
C VAL A 390 16.19 -2.06 -2.79
N PRO A 391 15.85 -2.77 -1.70
CA PRO A 391 15.17 -2.14 -0.56
C PRO A 391 16.11 -1.21 0.24
N PRO A 392 15.61 -0.16 0.91
CA PRO A 392 14.22 0.33 0.93
C PRO A 392 13.78 0.96 -0.40
N LEU A 393 12.51 0.78 -0.77
CA LEU A 393 11.99 1.18 -2.08
C LEU A 393 12.07 2.70 -2.29
N HIS A 394 12.66 3.13 -3.39
CA HIS A 394 12.72 4.54 -3.75
C HIS A 394 11.33 5.09 -4.17
N PRO A 395 10.87 6.24 -3.63
CA PRO A 395 9.49 6.72 -3.78
C PRO A 395 9.07 7.08 -5.21
N VAL A 396 10.05 7.33 -6.10
CA VAL A 396 9.78 7.64 -7.51
C VAL A 396 9.45 6.39 -8.35
N LEU A 397 9.83 5.19 -7.90
CA LEU A 397 9.63 3.98 -8.70
C LEU A 397 8.15 3.64 -8.95
N PRO A 398 7.23 3.70 -7.95
CA PRO A 398 5.80 3.53 -8.21
C PRO A 398 5.25 4.57 -9.19
N ALA A 399 5.59 5.85 -9.01
CA ALA A 399 5.16 6.94 -9.89
C ALA A 399 5.69 6.77 -11.32
N LEU A 400 6.93 6.29 -11.48
CA LEU A 400 7.52 5.97 -12.78
C LEU A 400 6.71 4.87 -13.50
N VAL A 401 6.34 3.81 -12.78
CA VAL A 401 5.51 2.72 -13.32
C VAL A 401 4.13 3.22 -13.76
N GLU A 402 3.47 4.04 -12.94
CA GLU A 402 2.16 4.63 -13.26
C GLU A 402 2.20 5.50 -14.51
N VAL A 403 3.17 6.40 -14.61
CA VAL A 403 3.32 7.28 -15.77
C VAL A 403 3.66 6.46 -17.02
N TYR A 404 4.47 5.41 -16.88
CA TYR A 404 4.79 4.52 -17.99
C TYR A 404 3.57 3.75 -18.51
N VAL A 405 2.76 3.15 -17.62
CA VAL A 405 1.49 2.48 -17.98
C VAL A 405 0.55 3.46 -18.69
N ASN A 406 0.41 4.67 -18.15
CA ASN A 406 -0.40 5.71 -18.78
C ASN A 406 0.11 6.11 -20.17
N SER A 407 1.42 6.10 -20.41
CA SER A 407 1.99 6.37 -21.73
C SER A 407 1.72 5.27 -22.77
N ILE A 408 1.46 4.03 -22.32
CA ILE A 408 1.11 2.90 -23.19
C ILE A 408 -0.38 2.90 -23.51
N LEU A 409 -1.23 3.22 -22.53
CA LEU A 409 -2.69 3.06 -22.64
C LEU A 409 -3.40 4.35 -23.11
N HIS A 410 -2.90 5.54 -22.75
CA HIS A 410 -3.50 6.81 -23.14
C HIS A 410 -2.72 7.47 -24.30
N PRO A 411 -3.28 7.51 -25.52
CA PRO A 411 -2.59 8.11 -26.66
C PRO A 411 -2.40 9.62 -26.52
N ALA A 412 -1.37 10.14 -27.19
CA ALA A 412 -1.10 11.57 -27.29
C ALA A 412 -1.99 12.30 -28.32
N GLY A 413 -2.75 11.59 -29.16
CA GLY A 413 -3.62 12.18 -30.18
C GLY A 413 -4.74 11.26 -30.68
N LYS A 414 -5.69 11.84 -31.45
CA LYS A 414 -6.93 11.20 -31.94
C LYS A 414 -6.75 10.23 -33.13
N GLY A 415 -5.53 9.88 -33.52
CA GLY A 415 -5.24 8.99 -34.67
C GLY A 415 -4.89 7.55 -34.28
N PRO A 416 -4.90 6.60 -35.23
CA PRO A 416 -4.45 5.22 -35.06
C PRO A 416 -2.91 5.17 -35.14
N GLN A 417 -2.23 5.95 -34.31
CA GLN A 417 -0.77 5.84 -34.18
C GLN A 417 -0.49 4.80 -33.10
N GLU A 418 0.23 3.75 -33.47
CA GLU A 418 0.84 2.83 -32.51
C GLU A 418 1.66 3.66 -31.51
N ASN A 419 1.37 3.48 -30.23
CA ASN A 419 2.13 4.16 -29.19
C ASN A 419 3.57 3.65 -29.24
N THR A 420 4.54 4.58 -29.21
CA THR A 420 5.98 4.26 -29.24
C THR A 420 6.40 3.30 -28.12
N ASN A 421 5.73 3.40 -26.96
CA ASN A 421 5.97 2.56 -25.80
C ASN A 421 5.09 1.31 -25.88
N GLN A 422 5.73 0.14 -25.82
CA GLN A 422 5.07 -1.16 -25.84
C GLN A 422 4.96 -1.75 -24.42
N PRO A 423 3.93 -2.56 -24.13
CA PRO A 423 3.85 -3.33 -22.90
C PRO A 423 4.98 -4.38 -22.83
N MET A 424 5.37 -4.75 -21.60
CA MET A 424 6.38 -5.79 -21.38
C MET A 424 5.87 -7.17 -21.89
N SER A 425 6.79 -8.03 -22.31
CA SER A 425 6.42 -9.39 -22.75
C SER A 425 6.16 -10.32 -21.55
N GLU A 426 5.37 -11.38 -21.74
CA GLU A 426 5.12 -12.35 -20.66
C GLU A 426 6.42 -13.08 -20.28
N ASP A 427 7.29 -13.37 -21.26
CA ASP A 427 8.60 -13.99 -21.02
C ASP A 427 9.56 -13.10 -20.23
N GLU A 428 9.59 -11.79 -20.54
CA GLU A 428 10.39 -10.79 -19.80
C GLU A 428 9.98 -10.74 -18.33
N ILE A 429 8.68 -10.85 -18.05
CA ILE A 429 8.13 -10.85 -16.70
C ILE A 429 8.40 -12.20 -16.02
N ARG A 430 8.19 -13.32 -16.71
CA ARG A 430 8.44 -14.68 -16.19
C ARG A 430 9.91 -14.87 -15.77
N ALA A 431 10.86 -14.27 -16.50
CA ALA A 431 12.28 -14.30 -16.15
C ALA A 431 12.54 -13.78 -14.72
N ILE A 432 11.86 -12.72 -14.29
CA ILE A 432 12.03 -12.11 -12.95
C ILE A 432 11.46 -13.02 -11.83
N PHE A 433 10.39 -13.77 -12.11
CA PHE A 433 9.73 -14.63 -11.13
C PHE A 433 10.33 -16.06 -11.07
N SER A 434 10.99 -16.52 -12.14
CA SER A 434 11.60 -17.85 -12.23
C SER A 434 12.62 -18.16 -11.11
N THR A 435 13.30 -17.14 -10.60
CA THR A 435 14.28 -17.26 -9.51
C THR A 435 13.67 -17.74 -8.18
N LEU A 436 12.39 -17.46 -7.92
CA LEU A 436 11.69 -17.90 -6.70
C LEU A 436 11.44 -19.41 -6.67
N LEU A 437 11.23 -20.03 -7.84
CA LEU A 437 10.93 -21.45 -7.96
C LEU A 437 12.21 -22.29 -8.13
N ILE A 438 13.28 -21.74 -8.72
CA ILE A 438 14.44 -22.53 -9.16
C ILE A 438 15.65 -22.49 -8.21
N SER A 439 15.78 -21.51 -7.32
CA SER A 439 17.03 -21.27 -6.54
C SER A 439 17.39 -22.28 -5.42
N CYS A 440 17.09 -23.57 -5.57
CA CYS A 440 17.69 -24.66 -4.81
C CYS A 440 17.93 -25.94 -5.64
N SER A 441 18.11 -25.86 -6.96
CA SER A 441 18.53 -27.03 -7.77
C SER A 441 19.75 -26.71 -8.62
N SER A 442 20.83 -27.44 -8.33
CA SER A 442 21.96 -27.78 -9.21
C SER A 442 22.96 -26.67 -9.56
N ARG A 443 24.11 -26.71 -8.86
CA ARG A 443 25.40 -26.34 -9.44
C ARG A 443 25.79 -27.45 -10.42
N GLU A 444 25.35 -27.38 -11.67
CA GLU A 444 26.00 -28.12 -12.75
C GLU A 444 26.20 -27.19 -13.95
N GLY A 445 27.42 -27.24 -14.48
CA GLY A 445 27.98 -26.24 -15.37
C GLY A 445 27.34 -26.24 -16.76
N GLY A 446 27.01 -25.05 -17.23
CA GLY A 446 26.74 -24.75 -18.63
C GLY A 446 26.77 -23.25 -18.81
N LYS A 447 27.63 -22.74 -19.71
CA LYS A 447 27.76 -21.31 -20.03
C LYS A 447 26.46 -20.80 -20.67
N LEU A 448 25.53 -20.30 -19.88
CA LEU A 448 24.48 -19.38 -20.32
C LEU A 448 24.49 -18.15 -19.39
N ALA A 449 24.22 -16.99 -19.96
CA ALA A 449 24.42 -15.65 -19.37
C ALA A 449 24.06 -15.55 -17.87
N LYS A 450 24.91 -14.86 -17.09
CA LYS A 450 24.67 -14.47 -15.70
C LYS A 450 23.29 -13.77 -15.60
N VAL A 451 22.25 -14.51 -15.23
CA VAL A 451 20.99 -13.92 -14.77
C VAL A 451 21.27 -13.39 -13.37
N GLU A 452 21.44 -12.07 -13.24
CA GLU A 452 21.53 -11.39 -11.96
C GLU A 452 20.32 -11.79 -11.10
N LYS A 453 20.57 -12.15 -9.83
CA LYS A 453 19.51 -12.56 -8.90
C LYS A 453 18.44 -11.46 -8.82
N SER A 454 17.24 -11.71 -9.34
CA SER A 454 16.09 -10.81 -9.21
C SER A 454 15.76 -10.57 -7.73
N SER A 455 15.82 -9.32 -7.28
CA SER A 455 15.49 -8.93 -5.90
C SER A 455 13.97 -9.03 -5.64
N LEU A 456 13.56 -9.19 -4.38
CA LEU A 456 12.14 -9.09 -4.00
C LEU A 456 11.51 -7.76 -4.44
N THR A 457 12.29 -6.67 -4.39
CA THR A 457 11.86 -5.34 -4.86
C THR A 457 11.51 -5.33 -6.34
N SER A 458 12.34 -5.96 -7.18
CA SER A 458 12.06 -6.09 -8.61
C SER A 458 10.77 -6.88 -8.89
N GLN A 459 10.52 -7.94 -8.12
CA GLN A 459 9.31 -8.77 -8.22
C GLN A 459 8.05 -8.00 -7.79
N LEU A 460 8.13 -7.24 -6.69
CA LEU A 460 7.01 -6.41 -6.21
C LEU A 460 6.68 -5.26 -7.17
N LEU A 461 7.70 -4.61 -7.74
CA LEU A 461 7.51 -3.56 -8.74
C LEU A 461 6.94 -4.09 -10.04
N MET A 462 7.39 -5.27 -10.48
CA MET A 462 6.85 -5.90 -11.68
C MET A 462 5.40 -6.37 -11.46
N LEU A 463 5.09 -6.90 -10.27
CA LEU A 463 3.72 -7.20 -9.89
C LEU A 463 2.85 -5.94 -9.85
N TYR A 464 3.38 -4.83 -9.31
CA TYR A 464 2.68 -3.55 -9.29
C TYR A 464 2.39 -3.03 -10.70
N TYR A 465 3.38 -3.09 -11.59
CA TYR A 465 3.21 -2.76 -13.01
C TYR A 465 2.09 -3.58 -13.64
N LEU A 466 2.09 -4.90 -13.45
CA LEU A 466 1.11 -5.79 -14.05
C LEU A 466 -0.31 -5.51 -13.55
N LEU A 467 -0.48 -5.38 -12.23
CA LEU A 467 -1.80 -5.13 -11.64
C LEU A 467 -2.32 -3.75 -12.01
N HIS A 468 -1.46 -2.74 -11.99
CA HIS A 468 -1.85 -1.38 -12.38
C HIS A 468 -2.15 -1.27 -13.88
N TYR A 469 -1.42 -2.03 -14.72
CA TYR A 469 -1.71 -2.11 -16.15
C TYR A 469 -3.10 -2.68 -16.41
N GLU A 470 -3.49 -3.76 -15.74
CA GLU A 470 -4.84 -4.34 -15.86
C GLU A 470 -5.93 -3.38 -15.33
N ASP A 471 -5.68 -2.67 -14.22
CA ASP A 471 -6.59 -1.65 -13.68
C ASP A 471 -6.87 -0.51 -14.68
N VAL A 472 -5.81 0.04 -15.25
CA VAL A 472 -5.92 1.12 -16.24
C VAL A 472 -6.49 0.60 -17.56
N ARG A 473 -6.17 -0.64 -17.97
CA ARG A 473 -6.75 -1.27 -19.16
C ARG A 473 -8.27 -1.41 -19.03
N LEU A 474 -8.75 -1.99 -17.93
CA LEU A 474 -10.17 -2.23 -17.69
C LEU A 474 -10.97 -0.92 -17.55
N SER A 475 -10.40 0.12 -16.95
CA SER A 475 -11.04 1.45 -16.90
C SER A 475 -11.06 2.17 -18.25
N THR A 476 -10.14 1.84 -19.16
CA THR A 476 -10.01 2.46 -20.50
C THR A 476 -10.72 1.67 -21.62
N SER A 477 -11.26 0.47 -21.33
CA SER A 477 -11.92 -0.43 -22.29
C SER A 477 -13.13 0.16 -23.03
N ALA A 478 -13.62 1.35 -22.65
CA ALA A 478 -14.57 2.11 -23.46
C ALA A 478 -13.98 2.65 -24.79
N THR A 479 -12.64 2.59 -24.97
CA THR A 479 -11.97 3.01 -26.21
C THR A 479 -11.63 1.80 -27.07
N ASN A 480 -12.23 1.70 -28.26
CA ASN A 480 -12.15 0.59 -29.26
C ASN A 480 -10.73 0.26 -29.80
N ARG A 481 -9.71 0.08 -28.95
CA ARG A 481 -8.34 -0.25 -29.35
C ARG A 481 -7.95 -1.64 -28.87
N LYS A 482 -7.34 -2.43 -29.76
CA LYS A 482 -6.72 -3.72 -29.45
C LYS A 482 -5.46 -3.49 -28.60
N VAL A 483 -5.65 -3.32 -27.30
CA VAL A 483 -4.58 -3.29 -26.30
C VAL A 483 -4.23 -4.72 -25.91
N LYS A 484 -2.95 -5.02 -25.67
CA LYS A 484 -2.51 -6.33 -25.20
C LYS A 484 -3.16 -6.66 -23.85
N ALA A 485 -3.90 -7.75 -23.77
CA ALA A 485 -4.36 -8.32 -22.50
C ALA A 485 -3.40 -9.46 -22.09
N TYR A 486 -3.07 -9.56 -20.80
CA TYR A 486 -2.27 -10.68 -20.30
C TYR A 486 -3.14 -11.92 -20.10
N SER A 487 -2.60 -13.10 -20.42
CA SER A 487 -3.36 -14.36 -20.31
C SER A 487 -3.65 -14.72 -18.84
N GLN A 488 -4.81 -15.33 -18.57
CA GLN A 488 -5.17 -15.77 -17.22
C GLN A 488 -4.28 -16.91 -16.72
N GLU A 489 -3.78 -17.75 -17.64
CA GLU A 489 -2.79 -18.79 -17.38
C GLU A 489 -1.46 -18.19 -16.90
N PHE A 490 -0.95 -17.17 -17.60
CA PHE A 490 0.26 -16.47 -17.15
C PHE A 490 0.07 -15.84 -15.77
N LEU A 491 -1.06 -15.17 -15.54
CA LEU A 491 -1.34 -14.58 -14.24
C LEU A 491 -1.35 -15.65 -13.15
N ALA A 492 -1.87 -16.85 -13.41
CA ALA A 492 -1.94 -17.98 -12.48
C ALA A 492 -0.59 -18.40 -11.91
N GLU A 493 0.43 -18.41 -12.76
CA GLU A 493 1.80 -18.85 -12.43
C GLU A 493 2.49 -17.89 -11.46
N LEU A 494 1.98 -16.67 -11.31
CA LEU A 494 2.59 -15.64 -10.48
C LEU A 494 2.24 -15.86 -8.99
N PRO A 495 3.24 -15.86 -8.08
CA PRO A 495 3.03 -16.05 -6.64
C PRO A 495 2.57 -14.76 -5.96
N ILE A 496 1.46 -14.19 -6.43
CA ILE A 496 0.91 -12.89 -5.99
C ILE A 496 0.70 -12.88 -4.46
N LYS A 497 0.03 -13.91 -3.93
CA LYS A 497 -0.29 -14.03 -2.50
C LYS A 497 0.99 -14.10 -1.66
N TYR A 498 1.97 -14.92 -2.08
CA TYR A 498 3.26 -15.02 -1.40
C TYR A 498 4.05 -13.71 -1.36
N LEU A 499 4.13 -13.02 -2.50
CA LEU A 499 4.87 -11.75 -2.61
C LEU A 499 4.27 -10.68 -1.70
N LEU A 500 2.93 -10.60 -1.66
CA LEU A 500 2.26 -9.64 -0.79
C LEU A 500 2.46 -9.96 0.70
N GLN A 501 2.52 -11.24 1.08
CA GLN A 501 2.86 -11.63 2.45
C GLN A 501 4.29 -11.25 2.84
N GLN A 502 5.24 -11.37 1.91
CA GLN A 502 6.61 -10.97 2.17
C GLN A 502 6.73 -9.45 2.29
N ALA A 503 6.03 -8.70 1.42
CA ALA A 503 5.91 -7.24 1.56
C ALA A 503 5.23 -6.83 2.88
N GLN A 504 4.24 -7.60 3.35
CA GLN A 504 3.59 -7.39 4.64
C GLN A 504 4.52 -7.61 5.84
N ARG A 505 5.51 -8.52 5.73
CA ARG A 505 6.52 -8.73 6.77
C ARG A 505 7.55 -7.61 6.80
N ASP A 506 7.94 -7.12 5.62
CA ASP A 506 8.98 -6.12 5.45
C ASP A 506 8.42 -4.69 5.30
N GLN A 507 7.42 -4.32 6.12
CA GLN A 507 6.74 -3.01 6.04
C GLN A 507 7.68 -1.81 6.16
N ALA A 508 8.79 -1.92 6.89
CA ALA A 508 9.75 -0.82 7.03
C ALA A 508 10.44 -0.44 5.70
N SER A 509 10.52 -1.38 4.75
CA SER A 509 11.19 -1.19 3.45
C SER A 509 10.25 -0.89 2.29
N TYR A 510 8.98 -1.31 2.41
CA TYR A 510 7.98 -1.28 1.33
C TYR A 510 6.68 -0.56 1.69
N GLY A 511 6.43 -0.35 2.98
CA GLY A 511 5.40 0.54 3.48
C GLY A 511 5.88 1.98 3.33
N GLY A 512 4.99 2.88 2.88
CA GLY A 512 5.21 4.31 3.06
C GLY A 512 5.36 4.58 4.55
N LYS A 513 5.83 5.77 4.94
CA LYS A 513 5.77 6.21 6.34
C LYS A 513 4.30 6.39 6.77
N ILE A 514 3.56 5.31 6.88
CA ILE A 514 2.28 5.26 7.57
C ILE A 514 2.67 5.49 9.03
N GLY A 515 2.34 6.66 9.56
CA GLY A 515 2.63 7.01 10.94
C GLY A 515 2.22 5.85 11.86
N SER A 516 3.04 5.57 12.87
CA SER A 516 2.89 4.45 13.81
C SER A 516 1.57 4.46 14.62
N ALA A 517 0.65 5.37 14.34
CA ALA A 517 -0.65 5.48 14.97
C ALA A 517 -1.69 4.45 14.47
N TYR A 518 -1.51 3.85 13.28
CA TYR A 518 -2.53 2.99 12.67
C TYR A 518 -2.21 1.49 12.66
N ALA A 519 -1.10 1.07 13.27
CA ALA A 519 -0.72 -0.35 13.38
C ALA A 519 -1.76 -1.22 14.13
N GLY A 520 -2.69 -0.61 14.86
CA GLY A 520 -3.76 -1.30 15.58
C GLY A 520 -5.04 -1.59 14.77
N ILE A 521 -5.23 -0.98 13.58
CA ILE A 521 -6.50 -1.09 12.81
C ILE A 521 -6.38 -2.10 11.64
N SER A 522 -5.19 -2.68 11.42
CA SER A 522 -4.94 -3.67 10.35
C SER A 522 -5.75 -4.98 10.45
N ASN A 523 -6.57 -5.15 11.49
CA ASN A 523 -7.48 -6.30 11.65
C ASN A 523 -8.88 -6.07 11.05
N HIS A 524 -9.18 -4.92 10.45
CA HIS A 524 -10.42 -4.71 9.70
C HIS A 524 -10.12 -4.46 8.22
N PHE A 525 -10.12 -5.55 7.46
CA PHE A 525 -9.86 -5.62 6.01
C PHE A 525 -10.81 -4.74 5.16
N MET A 526 -11.88 -4.20 5.75
CA MET A 526 -12.96 -3.52 5.03
C MET A 526 -12.92 -1.98 5.08
N LEU A 527 -12.06 -1.36 5.90
CA LEU A 527 -12.06 0.11 6.07
C LEU A 527 -11.05 0.87 5.20
N ILE A 528 -10.11 0.18 4.52
CA ILE A 528 -9.07 0.87 3.73
C ILE A 528 -9.62 1.48 2.44
N SER A 529 -10.79 1.04 1.94
CA SER A 529 -11.40 1.59 0.74
C SER A 529 -12.06 2.97 0.94
N GLN A 530 -12.24 3.44 2.18
CA GLN A 530 -13.03 4.65 2.49
C GLN A 530 -12.26 5.80 3.17
N PHE A 531 -10.96 5.65 3.49
CA PHE A 531 -10.22 6.71 4.20
C PHE A 531 -9.41 7.65 3.29
N ASP A 532 -10.05 8.80 3.04
CA ASP A 532 -9.56 10.19 2.86
C ASP A 532 -8.52 10.57 1.76
N PRO A 533 -8.85 11.54 0.87
CA PRO A 533 -7.96 12.09 -0.16
C PRO A 533 -7.02 13.23 0.30
N TYR A 534 -6.86 13.49 1.60
CA TYR A 534 -6.28 14.75 2.10
C TYR A 534 -4.82 14.73 2.62
N TYR A 535 -4.08 13.63 2.53
CA TYR A 535 -2.65 13.61 2.91
C TYR A 535 -1.73 13.20 1.75
N PRO A 536 -0.81 14.08 1.29
CA PRO A 536 0.20 13.75 0.28
C PRO A 536 1.36 12.99 0.95
N SER A 537 1.08 11.81 1.51
CA SER A 537 2.10 10.85 1.89
C SER A 537 2.10 9.80 0.79
N PHE A 538 3.20 9.67 0.03
CA PHE A 538 3.31 8.66 -1.02
C PHE A 538 2.86 7.30 -0.48
N PRO A 539 1.76 6.71 -0.98
CA PRO A 539 1.31 5.42 -0.52
C PRO A 539 2.42 4.40 -0.80
N GLY A 540 2.74 3.58 0.20
CA GLY A 540 3.69 2.50 0.01
C GLY A 540 3.23 1.55 -1.10
N ILE A 541 4.18 0.86 -1.74
CA ILE A 541 3.83 -0.11 -2.78
C ILE A 541 2.89 -1.19 -2.24
N PHE A 542 3.01 -1.54 -0.95
CA PHE A 542 2.17 -2.52 -0.29
C PHE A 542 0.69 -2.12 -0.27
N SER A 543 0.35 -0.89 0.14
CA SER A 543 -1.05 -0.45 0.20
C SER A 543 -1.69 -0.39 -1.18
N SER A 544 -0.93 0.07 -2.19
CA SER A 544 -1.40 0.12 -3.57
C SER A 544 -1.59 -1.29 -4.15
N LEU A 545 -0.64 -2.20 -3.90
CA LEU A 545 -0.76 -3.61 -4.30
C LEU A 545 -1.95 -4.31 -3.63
N LEU A 546 -2.18 -4.09 -2.33
CA LEU A 546 -3.29 -4.69 -1.61
C LEU A 546 -4.64 -4.21 -2.16
N ARG A 547 -4.76 -2.90 -2.44
CA ARG A 547 -5.94 -2.32 -3.08
C ARG A 547 -6.20 -2.96 -4.45
N LEU A 548 -5.18 -3.02 -5.31
CA LEU A 548 -5.28 -3.62 -6.65
C LEU A 548 -5.59 -5.12 -6.59
N LEU A 549 -5.08 -5.83 -5.59
CA LEU A 549 -5.38 -7.25 -5.40
C LEU A 549 -6.82 -7.45 -4.95
N ALA A 550 -7.33 -6.63 -4.02
CA ALA A 550 -8.71 -6.69 -3.57
C ALA A 550 -9.72 -6.38 -4.69
N THR A 551 -9.37 -5.50 -5.64
CA THR A 551 -10.23 -5.18 -6.78
C THR A 551 -10.20 -6.26 -7.86
N HIS A 552 -9.01 -6.72 -8.28
CA HIS A 552 -8.89 -7.64 -9.42
C HIS A 552 -8.94 -9.13 -9.05
N PHE A 553 -8.52 -9.49 -7.84
CA PHE A 553 -8.42 -10.88 -7.38
C PHE A 553 -9.09 -11.06 -6.00
N PRO A 554 -10.39 -10.78 -5.85
CA PRO A 554 -11.09 -10.89 -4.56
C PRO A 554 -11.04 -12.32 -3.97
N HIS A 555 -11.01 -13.34 -4.84
CA HIS A 555 -10.83 -14.74 -4.45
C HIS A 555 -9.50 -15.05 -3.75
N LEU A 556 -8.48 -14.19 -3.86
CA LEU A 556 -7.22 -14.33 -3.11
C LEU A 556 -7.24 -13.58 -1.76
N CYS A 557 -8.26 -12.74 -1.53
CA CYS A 557 -8.47 -11.91 -0.34
C CYS A 557 -9.46 -12.51 0.67
N LEU A 558 -9.84 -13.79 0.55
CA LEU A 558 -10.75 -14.43 1.50
C LEU A 558 -10.15 -14.39 2.92
N VAL A 559 -10.94 -13.92 3.90
CA VAL A 559 -10.44 -13.61 5.25
C VAL A 559 -9.88 -14.85 5.95
N ASP A 560 -10.57 -15.98 5.85
CA ASP A 560 -10.18 -17.25 6.49
C ASP A 560 -8.78 -17.71 6.04
N ASP A 561 -8.47 -17.46 4.78
CA ASP A 561 -7.19 -17.80 4.13
C ASP A 561 -6.00 -16.98 4.63
N TRP A 562 -6.26 -15.83 5.25
CA TRP A 562 -5.24 -14.93 5.81
C TRP A 562 -5.13 -15.06 7.33
N MET A 563 -6.24 -15.40 8.01
CA MET A 563 -6.32 -15.54 9.47
C MET A 563 -5.74 -16.87 10.00
N GLU A 564 -5.86 -17.97 9.26
CA GLU A 564 -5.46 -19.32 9.73
C GLU A 564 -3.96 -19.54 9.98
N ARG A 565 -3.10 -18.54 9.73
CA ARG A 565 -1.67 -18.61 10.08
C ARG A 565 -1.43 -18.74 11.60
N GLN A 566 -2.44 -18.47 12.43
CA GLN A 566 -2.30 -18.45 13.89
C GLN A 566 -2.62 -19.79 14.57
N SER A 567 -3.11 -20.81 13.83
CA SER A 567 -3.66 -22.06 14.37
C SER A 567 -2.65 -23.23 14.42
N HIS A 568 -1.38 -23.00 14.77
CA HIS A 568 -0.33 -24.03 14.78
C HIS A 568 -0.31 -24.94 16.04
N SER A 569 -1.38 -24.94 16.85
CA SER A 569 -1.41 -25.64 18.14
C SER A 569 -1.23 -27.16 18.03
N ILE A 570 -1.75 -27.80 16.96
CA ILE A 570 -1.70 -29.26 16.79
C ILE A 570 -0.30 -29.73 16.36
N GLY A 571 0.36 -29.06 15.41
CA GLY A 571 1.71 -29.42 14.97
C GLY A 571 2.76 -29.33 16.07
N MET A 572 2.57 -28.41 17.03
CA MET A 572 3.42 -28.24 18.21
C MET A 572 3.33 -29.41 19.20
N LEU A 573 2.16 -30.03 19.36
CA LEU A 573 1.93 -31.12 20.32
C LEU A 573 2.64 -32.42 19.91
N TYR A 574 2.73 -32.70 18.61
CA TYR A 574 3.42 -33.89 18.09
C TYR A 574 4.93 -33.69 17.93
N ASN A 575 5.45 -32.50 18.27
CA ASN A 575 6.87 -32.16 18.20
C ASN A 575 7.64 -32.42 19.51
N VAL A 576 6.93 -32.77 20.60
CA VAL A 576 7.52 -32.87 21.95
C VAL A 576 8.28 -34.19 22.19
N GLY A 577 8.26 -35.15 21.25
CA GLY A 577 8.93 -36.44 21.40
C GLY A 577 10.02 -36.69 20.36
N ASN A 578 11.27 -36.41 20.71
CA ASN A 578 12.52 -36.70 19.96
C ASN A 578 12.89 -35.76 18.81
N ARG A 579 13.90 -34.91 19.07
CA ARG A 579 14.90 -34.44 18.09
C ARG A 579 15.69 -35.62 17.48
N SER A 580 15.01 -36.52 16.78
CA SER A 580 15.64 -37.62 16.04
C SER A 580 15.68 -37.26 14.57
N LYS A 581 16.91 -36.97 14.10
CA LYS A 581 17.38 -36.85 12.70
C LYS A 581 16.39 -36.18 11.75
N ASN A 582 16.69 -34.94 11.34
CA ASN A 582 16.03 -34.26 10.23
C ASN A 582 15.85 -35.25 9.06
N LEU A 583 14.62 -35.68 8.80
CA LEU A 583 14.29 -36.40 7.58
C LEU A 583 14.55 -35.42 6.44
N GLU A 584 15.54 -35.70 5.60
CA GLU A 584 15.76 -34.90 4.41
C GLU A 584 14.56 -35.05 3.47
N LEU A 585 13.90 -33.93 3.19
CA LEU A 585 12.73 -33.86 2.33
C LEU A 585 13.18 -33.97 0.87
N THR A 586 13.22 -35.20 0.37
CA THR A 586 13.41 -35.52 -1.04
C THR A 586 12.07 -35.93 -1.67
N ALA A 587 11.94 -35.76 -2.99
CA ALA A 587 10.74 -36.13 -3.74
C ALA A 587 10.34 -37.60 -3.51
N GLU A 588 11.32 -38.50 -3.47
CA GLU A 588 11.14 -39.93 -3.25
C GLU A 588 10.70 -40.25 -1.81
N ASN A 589 11.32 -39.63 -0.81
CA ASN A 589 10.94 -39.80 0.59
C ASN A 589 9.51 -39.33 0.85
N ILE A 590 9.09 -38.24 0.19
CA ILE A 590 7.72 -37.72 0.31
C ILE A 590 6.74 -38.68 -0.34
N SER A 591 6.99 -39.14 -1.57
CA SER A 591 6.08 -40.07 -2.25
C SER A 591 5.97 -41.41 -1.51
N HIS A 592 7.10 -41.96 -1.05
CA HIS A 592 7.11 -43.20 -0.27
C HIS A 592 6.44 -43.03 1.11
N GLY A 593 6.72 -41.93 1.82
CA GLY A 593 6.12 -41.67 3.13
C GLY A 593 4.63 -41.38 3.10
N LEU A 594 4.14 -40.73 2.03
CA LEU A 594 2.71 -40.52 1.79
C LEU A 594 2.02 -41.81 1.29
N GLY A 595 2.71 -42.64 0.50
CA GLY A 595 2.19 -43.95 0.07
C GLY A 595 2.00 -44.95 1.23
N LEU A 596 2.66 -44.74 2.37
CA LEU A 596 2.54 -45.57 3.57
C LEU A 596 1.50 -45.06 4.59
N MET A 597 0.61 -44.12 4.22
CA MET A 597 -0.44 -43.57 5.10
C MET A 597 -1.28 -44.63 5.82
N THR A 598 -1.54 -45.74 5.14
CA THR A 598 -2.45 -46.82 5.57
C THR A 598 -1.73 -47.88 6.40
N SER A 599 -0.43 -48.08 6.18
CA SER A 599 0.37 -49.14 6.80
C SER A 599 1.27 -48.65 7.94
N ARG A 600 1.80 -47.42 7.87
CA ARG A 600 2.68 -46.81 8.88
C ARG A 600 2.31 -45.35 9.17
N PRO A 601 1.16 -45.10 9.81
CA PRO A 601 0.64 -43.76 10.06
C PRO A 601 1.58 -42.86 10.89
N SER A 602 2.35 -43.44 11.82
CA SER A 602 3.30 -42.69 12.66
C SER A 602 4.46 -42.09 11.85
N HIS A 603 4.94 -42.81 10.83
CA HIS A 603 5.99 -42.33 9.94
C HIS A 603 5.49 -41.17 9.08
N THR A 604 4.31 -41.31 8.47
CA THR A 604 3.66 -40.24 7.70
C THR A 604 3.38 -39.00 8.57
N GLY A 605 2.93 -39.19 9.81
CA GLY A 605 2.71 -38.09 10.75
C GLY A 605 3.98 -37.27 11.04
N ARG A 606 5.12 -37.94 11.25
CA ARG A 606 6.43 -37.27 11.44
C ARG A 606 6.90 -36.54 10.17
N LEU A 607 6.68 -37.14 9.00
CA LEU A 607 6.98 -36.51 7.72
C LEU A 607 6.15 -35.22 7.52
N LEU A 608 4.83 -35.29 7.71
CA LEU A 608 3.94 -34.13 7.61
C LEU A 608 4.29 -33.04 8.64
N GLY A 609 4.65 -33.44 9.87
CA GLY A 609 5.16 -32.53 10.89
C GLY A 609 6.42 -31.78 10.44
N SER A 610 7.40 -32.49 9.89
CA SER A 610 8.62 -31.89 9.33
C SER A 610 8.32 -30.95 8.16
N MET A 611 7.33 -31.28 7.32
CA MET A 611 6.89 -30.41 6.23
C MET A 611 6.28 -29.09 6.74
N LEU A 612 5.57 -29.09 7.85
CA LEU A 612 5.01 -27.87 8.46
C LEU A 612 6.08 -26.88 8.94
N GLU A 613 7.25 -27.39 9.37
CA GLU A 613 8.39 -26.56 9.79
C GLU A 613 9.12 -25.90 8.62
N THR A 614 9.02 -26.49 7.42
CA THR A 614 9.69 -25.93 6.25
C THR A 614 9.06 -24.62 5.76
N PRO A 615 9.88 -23.69 5.22
CA PRO A 615 9.36 -22.49 4.60
C PRO A 615 8.51 -22.86 3.37
N PRO A 616 7.34 -22.22 3.19
CA PRO A 616 6.33 -22.69 2.24
C PRO A 616 6.79 -22.62 0.78
N ALA A 617 7.68 -21.67 0.45
CA ALA A 617 8.28 -21.56 -0.88
C ALA A 617 9.16 -22.78 -1.26
N LYS A 618 9.86 -23.39 -0.30
CA LYS A 618 10.65 -24.61 -0.55
C LYS A 618 9.74 -25.84 -0.64
N LEU A 619 8.68 -25.87 0.17
CA LEU A 619 7.71 -26.95 0.19
C LEU A 619 6.91 -27.04 -1.12
N TRP A 620 6.64 -25.89 -1.77
CA TRP A 620 5.87 -25.82 -3.00
C TRP A 620 6.43 -26.68 -4.14
N LYS A 621 7.74 -26.90 -4.21
CA LYS A 621 8.37 -27.80 -5.20
C LYS A 621 7.82 -29.23 -5.18
N PHE A 622 7.36 -29.66 -4.01
CA PHE A 622 6.83 -31.00 -3.80
C PHE A 622 5.29 -31.03 -3.88
N ALA A 623 4.61 -29.90 -4.12
CA ALA A 623 3.16 -29.81 -4.17
C ALA A 623 2.51 -30.84 -5.12
N PRO A 624 2.98 -31.05 -6.38
CA PRO A 624 2.39 -32.05 -7.27
C PRO A 624 2.44 -33.47 -6.71
N ILE A 625 3.54 -33.81 -6.02
CA ILE A 625 3.73 -35.14 -5.39
C ILE A 625 2.77 -35.29 -4.22
N ILE A 626 2.66 -34.26 -3.37
CA ILE A 626 1.77 -34.27 -2.19
C ILE A 626 0.32 -34.47 -2.63
N ILE A 627 -0.12 -33.67 -3.61
CA ILE A 627 -1.50 -33.69 -4.10
C ILE A 627 -1.85 -34.99 -4.83
N LYS A 628 -0.89 -35.66 -5.47
CA LYS A 628 -1.11 -37.00 -6.05
C LYS A 628 -1.61 -38.02 -5.03
N HIS A 629 -1.20 -37.90 -3.76
CA HIS A 629 -1.62 -38.79 -2.67
C HIS A 629 -2.90 -38.32 -1.96
N PHE A 630 -3.59 -37.27 -2.45
CA PHE A 630 -4.80 -36.73 -1.80
C PHE A 630 -5.90 -37.79 -1.63
N ARG A 631 -6.16 -38.61 -2.66
CA ARG A 631 -7.19 -39.67 -2.56
C ARG A 631 -6.83 -40.78 -1.57
N GLN A 632 -5.54 -41.06 -1.37
CA GLN A 632 -5.10 -42.06 -0.40
C GLN A 632 -5.40 -41.61 1.03
N ALA A 633 -5.38 -40.30 1.28
CA ALA A 633 -5.78 -39.74 2.58
C ALA A 633 -7.28 -39.92 2.91
N LEU A 634 -8.12 -40.23 1.90
CA LEU A 634 -9.56 -40.54 2.06
C LEU A 634 -9.82 -42.01 2.44
N GLU A 635 -8.80 -42.87 2.47
CA GLU A 635 -9.01 -44.27 2.83
C GLU A 635 -9.47 -44.42 4.29
N PRO A 636 -10.43 -45.32 4.57
CA PRO A 636 -11.00 -45.48 5.91
C PRO A 636 -9.98 -45.99 6.95
N THR A 637 -8.84 -46.53 6.49
CA THR A 637 -7.73 -47.00 7.31
C THR A 637 -6.84 -45.86 7.82
N VAL A 638 -6.93 -44.66 7.22
CA VAL A 638 -6.08 -43.52 7.58
C VAL A 638 -6.61 -42.85 8.87
N PRO A 639 -5.77 -42.72 9.91
CA PRO A 639 -6.17 -42.06 11.15
C PRO A 639 -6.52 -40.58 10.97
N ARG A 640 -7.49 -40.11 11.76
CA ARG A 640 -7.99 -38.73 11.75
C ARG A 640 -6.89 -37.67 11.92
N TYR A 641 -5.89 -37.92 12.77
CA TYR A 641 -4.81 -36.96 13.00
C TYR A 641 -3.94 -36.74 11.74
N ILE A 642 -3.80 -37.75 10.87
CA ILE A 642 -3.06 -37.62 9.61
C ILE A 642 -3.84 -36.77 8.63
N GLN A 643 -5.16 -36.97 8.55
CA GLN A 643 -6.03 -36.15 7.70
C GLN A 643 -5.97 -34.66 8.12
N GLU A 644 -5.91 -34.37 9.41
CA GLU A 644 -5.77 -33.00 9.92
C GLU A 644 -4.37 -32.42 9.65
N LEU A 645 -3.30 -33.19 9.85
CA LEU A 645 -1.94 -32.75 9.49
C LEU A 645 -1.80 -32.50 7.98
N TYR A 646 -2.41 -33.36 7.16
CA TYR A 646 -2.43 -33.23 5.71
C TYR A 646 -3.16 -31.95 5.27
N LYS A 647 -4.33 -31.66 5.88
CA LYS A 647 -5.04 -30.39 5.70
C LYS A 647 -4.15 -29.19 6.06
N GLN A 648 -3.41 -29.23 7.16
CA GLN A 648 -2.52 -28.14 7.56
C GLN A 648 -1.37 -27.93 6.56
N VAL A 649 -0.77 -29.00 6.06
CA VAL A 649 0.24 -28.93 5.00
C VAL A 649 -0.35 -28.33 3.72
N TRP A 650 -1.58 -28.72 3.37
CA TRP A 650 -2.31 -28.14 2.24
C TRP A 650 -2.52 -26.63 2.40
N LEU A 651 -2.98 -26.17 3.57
CA LEU A 651 -3.17 -24.74 3.86
C LEU A 651 -1.86 -23.95 3.77
N ARG A 652 -0.72 -24.57 4.15
CA ARG A 652 0.61 -23.98 3.97
C ARG A 652 0.97 -23.82 2.50
N LEU A 653 0.69 -24.80 1.66
CA LEU A 653 0.86 -24.69 0.21
C LEU A 653 -0.05 -23.61 -0.39
N ASN A 654 -1.30 -23.49 0.09
CA ASN A 654 -2.29 -22.50 -0.35
C ASN A 654 -1.85 -21.04 -0.08
N SER A 655 -0.84 -20.84 0.76
CA SER A 655 -0.26 -19.51 1.01
C SER A 655 0.66 -19.02 -0.12
N VAL A 656 1.14 -19.90 -1.00
CA VAL A 656 2.15 -19.58 -2.03
C VAL A 656 1.52 -19.30 -3.39
N LEU A 657 0.99 -20.35 -4.02
CA LEU A 657 0.40 -20.35 -5.36
C LEU A 657 -0.99 -21.01 -5.32
N PRO A 658 -1.98 -20.34 -4.70
CA PRO A 658 -3.30 -20.92 -4.44
C PRO A 658 -4.00 -21.41 -5.71
N ARG A 659 -4.01 -20.62 -6.80
CA ARG A 659 -4.70 -20.97 -8.05
C ARG A 659 -4.19 -22.28 -8.68
N CYS A 660 -2.87 -22.45 -8.75
CA CYS A 660 -2.27 -23.70 -9.21
C CYS A 660 -2.64 -24.87 -8.27
N LEU A 661 -2.64 -24.63 -6.95
CA LEU A 661 -3.00 -25.65 -5.97
C LEU A 661 -4.43 -26.14 -6.15
N TRP A 662 -5.37 -25.21 -6.35
CA TRP A 662 -6.79 -25.50 -6.53
C TRP A 662 -7.00 -26.42 -7.74
N VAL A 663 -6.40 -26.09 -8.89
CA VAL A 663 -6.48 -26.92 -10.09
C VAL A 663 -5.87 -28.30 -9.86
N MET A 664 -4.67 -28.38 -9.25
CA MET A 664 -4.05 -29.65 -8.91
C MET A 664 -4.94 -30.50 -8.00
N THR A 665 -5.60 -29.87 -7.01
CA THR A 665 -6.48 -30.58 -6.07
C THR A 665 -7.76 -31.08 -6.71
N THR A 666 -8.38 -30.29 -7.57
CA THR A 666 -9.57 -30.69 -8.31
C THR A 666 -9.25 -31.86 -9.23
N ASN A 667 -8.16 -31.77 -10.00
CA ASN A 667 -7.71 -32.85 -10.88
C ASN A 667 -7.37 -34.13 -10.10
N ALA A 668 -6.72 -34.00 -8.93
CA ALA A 668 -6.43 -35.14 -8.08
C ALA A 668 -7.66 -35.77 -7.42
N LEU A 669 -8.82 -35.11 -7.42
CA LEU A 669 -10.06 -35.60 -6.80
C LEU A 669 -11.11 -36.10 -7.81
N LEU A 670 -10.90 -35.91 -9.11
CA LEU A 670 -11.76 -36.46 -10.15
C LEU A 670 -11.82 -37.99 -10.03
N PRO A 671 -12.97 -38.65 -10.20
CA PRO A 671 -13.03 -40.11 -10.17
C PRO A 671 -12.26 -40.73 -11.35
N ASP A 672 -11.42 -41.74 -11.08
CA ASP A 672 -10.78 -42.51 -12.16
C ASP A 672 -11.82 -43.44 -12.78
N ASN A 673 -12.37 -43.06 -13.93
CA ASN A 673 -13.13 -44.01 -14.74
C ASN A 673 -12.15 -44.89 -15.53
N PRO A 674 -12.25 -46.24 -15.44
CA PRO A 674 -11.31 -47.14 -16.12
C PRO A 674 -11.47 -47.14 -17.65
N THR A 675 -12.53 -46.54 -18.19
CA THR A 675 -12.87 -46.57 -19.63
C THR A 675 -12.51 -45.29 -20.38
N LEU A 676 -12.43 -44.14 -19.70
CA LEU A 676 -12.02 -42.85 -20.27
C LEU A 676 -11.29 -42.05 -19.19
N PRO A 677 -10.03 -41.62 -19.40
CA PRO A 677 -9.38 -40.69 -18.48
C PRO A 677 -10.19 -39.39 -18.44
N ALA A 678 -10.52 -38.91 -17.24
CA ALA A 678 -11.17 -37.62 -17.09
C ALA A 678 -10.27 -36.55 -17.73
N PRO A 679 -10.84 -35.59 -18.50
CA PRO A 679 -10.05 -34.52 -19.10
C PRO A 679 -9.34 -33.73 -17.99
N GLU A 680 -8.06 -33.44 -18.17
CA GLU A 680 -7.34 -32.56 -17.25
C GLU A 680 -8.00 -31.19 -17.26
N LEU A 681 -8.53 -30.78 -16.11
CA LEU A 681 -9.16 -29.48 -15.99
C LEU A 681 -8.08 -28.42 -15.96
N THR A 682 -8.17 -27.46 -16.88
CA THR A 682 -7.36 -26.25 -16.88
C THR A 682 -7.95 -25.24 -15.91
N GLN A 683 -7.17 -24.21 -15.56
CA GLN A 683 -7.66 -23.14 -14.72
C GLN A 683 -8.89 -22.44 -15.34
N GLU A 684 -8.89 -22.25 -16.66
CA GLU A 684 -10.01 -21.59 -17.34
C GLU A 684 -11.31 -22.40 -17.21
N ASN A 685 -11.24 -23.73 -17.38
CA ASN A 685 -12.40 -24.60 -17.25
C ASN A 685 -12.99 -24.58 -15.85
N VAL A 686 -12.15 -24.59 -14.82
CA VAL A 686 -12.58 -24.56 -13.42
C VAL A 686 -13.19 -23.21 -13.03
N ILE A 687 -12.69 -22.10 -13.59
CA ILE A 687 -13.27 -20.78 -13.28
C ILE A 687 -14.58 -20.56 -14.06
N LEU A 688 -14.71 -21.09 -15.28
CA LEU A 688 -15.96 -21.01 -16.06
C LEU A 688 -17.09 -21.83 -15.41
N ASP A 689 -16.78 -23.01 -14.88
CA ASP A 689 -17.73 -23.86 -14.15
C ASP A 689 -17.14 -24.31 -12.81
N PRO A 690 -17.31 -23.50 -11.74
CA PRO A 690 -16.76 -23.79 -10.42
C PRO A 690 -17.36 -25.03 -9.76
N LEU A 691 -18.52 -25.51 -10.24
CA LEU A 691 -19.18 -26.70 -9.71
C LEU A 691 -18.44 -28.01 -10.05
N GLN A 692 -17.49 -27.97 -10.99
CA GLN A 692 -16.59 -29.10 -11.26
C GLN A 692 -15.82 -29.54 -10.02
N VAL A 693 -15.56 -28.62 -9.07
CA VAL A 693 -14.92 -28.94 -7.78
C VAL A 693 -15.73 -29.95 -6.96
N LEU A 694 -17.06 -29.93 -7.07
CA LEU A 694 -17.95 -30.84 -6.36
C LEU A 694 -18.09 -32.21 -7.05
N ARG A 695 -17.65 -32.36 -8.31
CA ARG A 695 -17.60 -33.64 -9.05
C ARG A 695 -16.40 -34.49 -8.63
N CYS A 696 -16.24 -34.66 -7.33
CA CYS A 696 -15.10 -35.32 -6.69
C CYS A 696 -15.48 -36.72 -6.19
N ASP A 697 -14.48 -37.48 -5.74
CA ASP A 697 -14.67 -38.78 -5.08
C ASP A 697 -15.70 -38.70 -3.93
N PRO A 698 -16.80 -39.49 -3.95
CA PRO A 698 -17.89 -39.39 -2.98
C PRO A 698 -17.46 -39.64 -1.53
N ARG A 699 -16.32 -40.31 -1.31
CA ARG A 699 -15.76 -40.54 0.04
C ARG A 699 -15.45 -39.24 0.78
N ILE A 700 -15.26 -38.13 0.07
CA ILE A 700 -14.97 -36.83 0.69
C ILE A 700 -16.14 -36.31 1.53
N PHE A 701 -17.38 -36.64 1.14
CA PHE A 701 -18.59 -36.25 1.87
C PHE A 701 -18.78 -37.03 3.19
N ARG A 702 -17.81 -37.88 3.56
CA ARG A 702 -17.71 -38.54 4.87
C ARG A 702 -16.35 -38.30 5.54
N CYS A 703 -15.58 -37.29 5.09
CA CYS A 703 -14.28 -36.91 5.65
C CYS A 703 -14.20 -35.39 5.89
N ALA A 704 -14.55 -34.93 7.09
CA ALA A 704 -14.65 -33.49 7.39
C ALA A 704 -13.36 -32.66 7.17
N PRO A 705 -12.13 -33.11 7.51
CA PRO A 705 -10.91 -32.34 7.30
C PRO A 705 -10.63 -32.09 5.82
N LEU A 706 -10.79 -33.12 4.99
CA LEU A 706 -10.55 -33.01 3.55
C LEU A 706 -11.71 -32.32 2.83
N LEU A 707 -12.95 -32.50 3.29
CA LEU A 707 -14.09 -31.69 2.83
C LEU A 707 -13.87 -30.21 3.10
N SER A 708 -13.29 -29.83 4.25
CA SER A 708 -12.98 -28.42 4.53
C SER A 708 -11.97 -27.82 3.55
N VAL A 709 -11.07 -28.64 2.98
CA VAL A 709 -10.17 -28.23 1.89
C VAL A 709 -10.97 -28.02 0.61
N VAL A 710 -11.84 -28.96 0.24
CA VAL A 710 -12.68 -28.84 -0.97
C VAL A 710 -13.62 -27.64 -0.91
N LEU A 711 -14.24 -27.37 0.24
CA LEU A 711 -15.10 -26.20 0.43
C LEU A 711 -14.31 -24.89 0.30
N ARG A 712 -13.05 -24.86 0.76
CA ARG A 712 -12.16 -23.69 0.56
C ARG A 712 -11.87 -23.47 -0.93
N VAL A 713 -11.57 -24.54 -1.66
CA VAL A 713 -11.34 -24.48 -3.10
C VAL A 713 -12.61 -24.02 -3.82
N LEU A 714 -13.77 -24.58 -3.49
CA LEU A 714 -15.07 -24.22 -4.04
C LEU A 714 -15.38 -22.73 -3.83
N GLN A 715 -15.26 -22.23 -2.60
CA GLN A 715 -15.49 -20.82 -2.28
C GLN A 715 -14.57 -19.90 -3.10
N SER A 716 -13.30 -20.30 -3.24
CA SER A 716 -12.31 -19.55 -4.00
C SER A 716 -12.61 -19.56 -5.51
N CYS A 717 -13.04 -20.70 -6.05
CA CYS A 717 -13.44 -20.85 -7.44
C CYS A 717 -14.73 -20.09 -7.77
N LEU A 718 -15.73 -20.09 -6.89
CA LEU A 718 -16.95 -19.29 -7.02
C LEU A 718 -16.63 -17.79 -7.06
N ALA A 719 -15.81 -17.31 -6.12
CA ALA A 719 -15.36 -15.92 -6.11
C ALA A 719 -14.49 -15.57 -7.34
N ALA A 720 -13.72 -16.53 -7.86
CA ALA A 720 -12.93 -16.35 -9.09
C ALA A 720 -13.84 -16.25 -10.33
N SER A 721 -14.87 -17.11 -10.43
CA SER A 721 -15.90 -17.09 -11.47
C SER A 721 -16.59 -15.73 -11.51
N GLN A 722 -17.06 -15.25 -10.35
CA GLN A 722 -17.73 -13.97 -10.23
C GLN A 722 -16.86 -12.80 -10.74
N SER A 723 -15.58 -12.77 -10.34
CA SER A 723 -14.62 -11.75 -10.79
C SER A 723 -14.28 -11.86 -12.28
N GLN A 724 -14.19 -13.08 -12.82
CA GLN A 724 -13.98 -13.29 -14.25
C GLN A 724 -15.19 -12.82 -15.07
N LEU A 725 -16.42 -13.10 -14.61
CA LEU A 725 -17.64 -12.61 -15.26
C LEU A 725 -17.69 -11.08 -15.25
N SER A 726 -17.33 -10.42 -14.14
CA SER A 726 -17.18 -8.95 -14.10
C SER A 726 -16.21 -8.43 -15.16
N ARG A 727 -15.02 -9.06 -15.23
CA ARG A 727 -13.98 -8.67 -16.19
C ARG A 727 -14.43 -8.92 -17.64
N HIS A 728 -15.09 -10.04 -17.90
CA HIS A 728 -15.61 -10.37 -19.22
C HIS A 728 -16.66 -9.37 -19.72
N LEU A 729 -17.50 -8.81 -18.83
CA LEU A 729 -18.42 -7.73 -19.18
C LEU A 729 -17.67 -6.45 -19.55
N LEU A 730 -16.64 -6.07 -18.78
CA LEU A 730 -15.82 -4.87 -19.03
C LEU A 730 -14.98 -4.99 -20.31
N ASP A 731 -14.47 -6.19 -20.63
CA ASP A 731 -13.70 -6.44 -21.86
C ASP A 731 -14.59 -6.47 -23.12
N ASN A 732 -15.91 -6.69 -22.98
CA ASN A 732 -16.85 -6.78 -24.09
C ASN A 732 -18.03 -5.79 -23.94
N PRO A 733 -17.80 -4.47 -24.01
CA PRO A 733 -18.88 -3.48 -23.96
C PRO A 733 -19.80 -3.60 -25.18
N ILE A 734 -21.10 -3.30 -25.02
CA ILE A 734 -22.06 -3.36 -26.12
C ILE A 734 -21.73 -2.27 -27.15
N GLN A 735 -21.53 -2.66 -28.40
CA GLN A 735 -21.40 -1.70 -29.51
C GLN A 735 -22.79 -1.17 -29.87
N GLU A 736 -22.95 0.16 -30.01
CA GLU A 736 -24.19 0.84 -30.42
C GLU A 736 -24.83 0.30 -31.72
N LYS A 737 -24.16 -0.58 -32.46
CA LYS A 737 -24.63 -1.20 -33.71
C LYS A 737 -24.99 -2.70 -33.60
N SER A 738 -25.14 -3.23 -32.38
CA SER A 738 -25.69 -4.56 -32.17
C SER A 738 -27.21 -4.54 -32.30
N ILE A 739 -27.75 -5.35 -33.20
CA ILE A 739 -29.19 -5.52 -33.52
C ILE A 739 -29.99 -6.16 -32.35
N ALA A 740 -29.34 -6.50 -31.24
CA ALA A 740 -30.00 -7.03 -30.05
C ALA A 740 -30.38 -5.90 -29.07
N ASN A 741 -31.66 -5.84 -28.68
CA ASN A 741 -32.23 -4.96 -27.63
C ASN A 741 -31.71 -5.29 -26.21
N CYS A 742 -30.45 -5.68 -26.06
CA CYS A 742 -29.84 -6.00 -24.78
C CYS A 742 -29.04 -4.78 -24.31
N THR A 743 -29.34 -4.28 -23.12
CA THR A 743 -28.64 -3.16 -22.48
C THR A 743 -27.51 -3.68 -21.58
N ASP A 744 -26.55 -2.82 -21.22
CA ASP A 744 -25.51 -3.19 -20.24
C ASP A 744 -26.14 -3.53 -18.86
N SER A 745 -27.29 -2.94 -18.54
CA SER A 745 -28.08 -3.28 -17.35
C SER A 745 -28.56 -4.74 -17.41
N ASP A 746 -29.12 -5.17 -18.54
CA ASP A 746 -29.60 -6.54 -18.71
C ASP A 746 -28.46 -7.55 -18.60
N ARG A 747 -27.26 -7.21 -19.08
CA ARG A 747 -26.08 -8.09 -18.97
C ARG A 747 -25.58 -8.23 -17.53
N GLU A 748 -25.62 -7.15 -16.75
CA GLU A 748 -25.27 -7.20 -15.33
C GLU A 748 -26.33 -7.98 -14.53
N GLU A 749 -27.61 -7.85 -14.87
CA GLU A 749 -28.69 -8.67 -14.31
C GLU A 749 -28.50 -10.16 -14.63
N LEU A 750 -28.22 -10.50 -15.90
CA LEU A 750 -27.94 -11.89 -16.31
C LEU A 750 -26.72 -12.46 -15.58
N ARG A 751 -25.67 -11.65 -15.39
CA ARG A 751 -24.50 -12.05 -14.61
C ARG A 751 -24.88 -12.31 -13.15
N SER A 752 -25.62 -11.41 -12.52
CA SER A 752 -26.05 -11.56 -11.12
C SER A 752 -26.92 -12.81 -10.92
N ALA A 753 -27.84 -13.05 -11.86
CA ALA A 753 -28.66 -14.26 -11.89
C ALA A 753 -27.83 -15.54 -12.07
N LEU A 754 -26.83 -15.54 -12.96
CA LEU A 754 -25.93 -16.67 -13.16
C LEU A 754 -25.11 -16.98 -11.90
N VAL A 755 -24.56 -15.96 -11.24
CA VAL A 755 -23.80 -16.13 -9.99
C VAL A 755 -24.70 -16.71 -8.89
N SER A 756 -25.90 -16.14 -8.71
CA SER A 756 -26.88 -16.65 -7.74
C SER A 756 -27.31 -18.10 -8.03
N ALA A 757 -27.43 -18.46 -9.31
CA ALA A 757 -27.74 -19.82 -9.74
C ALA A 757 -26.59 -20.79 -9.43
N GLN A 758 -25.34 -20.39 -9.70
CA GLN A 758 -24.16 -21.20 -9.39
C GLN A 758 -24.02 -21.46 -7.88
N GLU A 759 -24.17 -20.42 -7.06
CA GLU A 759 -24.08 -20.54 -5.60
C GLU A 759 -25.23 -21.35 -5.01
N SER A 760 -26.46 -21.16 -5.50
CA SER A 760 -27.61 -21.96 -5.03
C SER A 760 -27.44 -23.43 -5.38
N LEU A 761 -26.97 -23.75 -6.59
CA LEU A 761 -26.70 -25.14 -6.98
C LEU A 761 -25.58 -25.77 -6.15
N ALA A 762 -24.52 -25.02 -5.83
CA ALA A 762 -23.48 -25.50 -4.91
C ALA A 762 -24.07 -25.85 -3.53
N VAL A 763 -24.96 -25.02 -2.99
CA VAL A 763 -25.63 -25.29 -1.72
C VAL A 763 -26.55 -26.51 -1.82
N GLN A 764 -27.30 -26.69 -2.90
CA GLN A 764 -28.16 -27.86 -3.11
C GLN A 764 -27.37 -29.16 -3.13
N ILE A 765 -26.25 -29.21 -3.86
CA ILE A 765 -25.36 -30.39 -3.90
C ILE A 765 -24.83 -30.72 -2.49
N LEU A 766 -24.45 -29.69 -1.71
CA LEU A 766 -23.96 -29.88 -0.35
C LEU A 766 -25.07 -30.30 0.64
N LEU A 767 -26.30 -29.84 0.43
CA LEU A 767 -27.48 -30.27 1.19
C LEU A 767 -27.76 -31.76 0.93
N GLU A 768 -27.73 -32.19 -0.34
CA GLU A 768 -27.89 -33.59 -0.72
C GLU A 768 -26.79 -34.47 -0.11
N ALA A 769 -25.55 -33.98 -0.08
CA ALA A 769 -24.44 -34.70 0.56
C ALA A 769 -24.62 -34.90 2.08
N CYS A 770 -25.46 -34.08 2.74
CA CYS A 770 -25.78 -34.18 4.16
C CYS A 770 -26.88 -35.21 4.48
N LEU A 771 -27.52 -35.82 3.48
CA LEU A 771 -28.50 -36.89 3.66
C LEU A 771 -27.83 -38.14 4.26
N GLU A 772 -28.55 -38.81 5.16
CA GLU A 772 -28.11 -40.09 5.72
C GLU A 772 -28.35 -41.20 4.69
N SER A 773 -27.30 -41.95 4.37
CA SER A 773 -27.36 -43.10 3.47
C SER A 773 -27.45 -44.42 4.25
N SER A 774 -27.89 -45.50 3.60
CA SER A 774 -27.89 -46.84 4.21
C SER A 774 -26.49 -47.27 4.67
N GLU A 775 -25.44 -46.91 3.90
CA GLU A 775 -24.05 -47.20 4.23
C GLU A 775 -23.57 -46.53 5.53
N ASP A 776 -24.16 -45.39 5.91
CA ASP A 776 -23.82 -44.69 7.14
C ASP A 776 -24.27 -45.45 8.39
N GLN A 777 -25.28 -46.32 8.25
CA GLN A 777 -25.78 -47.17 9.33
C GLN A 777 -24.96 -48.46 9.46
N GLU A 778 -24.49 -49.00 8.34
CA GLU A 778 -23.74 -50.26 8.29
C GLU A 778 -22.28 -50.09 8.71
N LYS A 779 -21.62 -48.99 8.32
CA LYS A 779 -20.19 -48.75 8.59
C LYS A 779 -19.98 -48.05 9.94
N ARG A 780 -19.22 -48.69 10.83
CA ARG A 780 -18.87 -48.13 12.15
C ARG A 780 -18.09 -46.81 12.00
N GLY A 781 -18.59 -45.74 12.62
CA GLY A 781 -17.95 -44.41 12.62
C GLY A 781 -18.52 -43.44 11.59
N ASN A 782 -19.21 -43.91 10.55
CA ASN A 782 -19.75 -43.05 9.50
C ASN A 782 -20.83 -42.09 9.99
N LYS A 783 -21.69 -42.49 10.95
CA LYS A 783 -22.64 -41.56 11.58
C LYS A 783 -21.96 -40.36 12.27
N TRP A 784 -20.82 -40.59 12.92
CA TRP A 784 -20.05 -39.52 13.56
C TRP A 784 -19.38 -38.63 12.51
N ALA A 785 -18.81 -39.25 11.47
CA ALA A 785 -18.23 -38.52 10.36
C ALA A 785 -19.27 -37.66 9.61
N LEU A 786 -20.48 -38.17 9.40
CA LEU A 786 -21.61 -37.44 8.83
C LEU A 786 -22.02 -36.26 9.71
N ARG A 787 -22.04 -36.42 11.03
CA ARG A 787 -22.33 -35.31 11.96
C ARG A 787 -21.30 -34.19 11.87
N GLU A 788 -20.02 -34.53 11.77
CA GLU A 788 -18.95 -33.55 11.58
C GLU A 788 -19.04 -32.87 10.21
N VAL A 789 -19.31 -33.64 9.15
CA VAL A 789 -19.54 -33.10 7.80
C VAL A 789 -20.71 -32.12 7.80
N ARG A 790 -21.85 -32.48 8.41
CA ARG A 790 -22.99 -31.57 8.61
C ARG A 790 -22.57 -30.30 9.33
N SER A 791 -21.76 -30.39 10.38
CA SER A 791 -21.25 -29.20 11.09
C SER A 791 -20.39 -28.30 10.19
N VAL A 792 -19.50 -28.88 9.38
CA VAL A 792 -18.63 -28.13 8.46
C VAL A 792 -19.45 -27.47 7.35
N VAL A 793 -20.39 -28.21 6.76
CA VAL A 793 -21.29 -27.70 5.71
C VAL A 793 -22.22 -26.62 6.24
N CYS A 794 -22.81 -26.79 7.43
CA CYS A 794 -23.64 -25.76 8.05
C CYS A 794 -22.84 -24.51 8.41
N SER A 795 -21.59 -24.65 8.88
CA SER A 795 -20.71 -23.49 9.09
C SER A 795 -20.44 -22.73 7.79
N TYR A 796 -20.27 -23.46 6.68
CA TYR A 796 -20.12 -22.87 5.35
C TYR A 796 -21.39 -22.14 4.89
N PHE A 797 -22.58 -22.76 5.05
CA PHE A 797 -23.86 -22.10 4.75
C PHE A 797 -24.08 -20.86 5.60
N HIS A 798 -23.69 -20.88 6.87
CA HIS A 798 -23.77 -19.72 7.74
C HIS A 798 -22.96 -18.54 7.19
N GLN A 799 -21.71 -18.77 6.81
CA GLN A 799 -20.86 -17.74 6.21
C GLN A 799 -21.44 -17.24 4.87
N LEU A 800 -21.95 -18.14 4.02
CA LEU A 800 -22.59 -17.77 2.76
C LEU A 800 -23.83 -16.89 2.96
N PHE A 801 -24.72 -17.24 3.89
CA PHE A 801 -25.94 -16.46 4.13
C PHE A 801 -25.67 -15.12 4.82
N ILE A 802 -24.55 -14.99 5.53
CA ILE A 802 -24.09 -13.68 6.03
C ILE A 802 -23.58 -12.82 4.88
N ALA A 803 -22.82 -13.40 3.95
CA ALA A 803 -22.27 -12.68 2.82
C ALA A 803 -23.37 -12.23 1.84
N GLU A 804 -24.32 -13.13 1.52
CA GLU A 804 -25.41 -12.87 0.58
C GLU A 804 -26.76 -13.39 1.15
N PRO A 805 -27.53 -12.52 1.85
CA PRO A 805 -28.82 -12.89 2.42
C PRO A 805 -29.88 -13.33 1.39
N SER A 806 -29.81 -12.78 0.17
CA SER A 806 -30.77 -13.10 -0.89
C SER A 806 -30.67 -14.56 -1.36
N LEU A 807 -29.47 -15.16 -1.26
CA LEU A 807 -29.21 -16.56 -1.57
C LEU A 807 -30.01 -17.48 -0.64
N ALA A 808 -30.11 -17.15 0.65
CA ALA A 808 -30.90 -17.92 1.60
C ALA A 808 -32.38 -17.95 1.18
N LYS A 809 -32.93 -16.81 0.74
CA LYS A 809 -34.29 -16.74 0.19
C LYS A 809 -34.41 -17.64 -1.05
N LEU A 810 -33.50 -17.53 -2.02
CA LEU A 810 -33.53 -18.32 -3.24
C LEU A 810 -33.56 -19.83 -2.97
N ILE A 811 -32.71 -20.34 -2.08
CA ILE A 811 -32.63 -21.77 -1.75
C ILE A 811 -33.93 -22.27 -1.09
N HIS A 812 -34.52 -21.49 -0.18
CA HIS A 812 -35.77 -21.88 0.48
C HIS A 812 -36.97 -21.79 -0.48
N PHE A 813 -36.92 -20.91 -1.48
CA PHE A 813 -37.89 -20.88 -2.58
C PHE A 813 -37.68 -22.04 -3.56
N GLN A 814 -36.45 -22.48 -3.81
CA GLN A 814 -36.14 -23.69 -4.59
C GLN A 814 -36.57 -24.97 -3.85
N GLY A 815 -36.50 -24.98 -2.51
CA GLY A 815 -36.87 -26.10 -1.66
C GLY A 815 -35.79 -27.18 -1.63
N TYR A 816 -35.83 -28.02 -0.59
CA TYR A 816 -34.97 -29.19 -0.38
C TYR A 816 -35.68 -30.20 0.54
N MET A 817 -35.10 -31.40 0.71
CA MET A 817 -35.69 -32.47 1.50
C MET A 817 -35.95 -32.05 2.96
N ARG A 818 -37.18 -32.27 3.46
CA ARG A 818 -37.63 -31.87 4.82
C ARG A 818 -36.83 -32.49 5.97
N ASP A 819 -36.15 -33.60 5.72
CA ASP A 819 -35.30 -34.28 6.70
C ASP A 819 -34.03 -33.49 7.05
N LEU A 820 -33.62 -32.56 6.18
CA LEU A 820 -32.46 -31.69 6.40
C LEU A 820 -32.80 -30.45 7.21
N LEU A 821 -34.08 -30.04 7.27
CA LEU A 821 -34.51 -28.86 8.04
C LEU A 821 -34.08 -28.86 9.53
N PRO A 822 -34.10 -29.97 10.31
CA PRO A 822 -33.62 -29.91 11.69
C PRO A 822 -32.10 -29.68 11.76
N VAL A 823 -31.37 -30.22 10.77
CA VAL A 823 -29.92 -30.10 10.68
C VAL A 823 -29.54 -28.67 10.32
N THR A 824 -30.17 -28.08 9.30
CA THR A 824 -29.87 -26.72 8.84
C THR A 824 -30.25 -25.69 9.90
N ILE A 825 -31.45 -25.77 10.50
CA ILE A 825 -31.92 -24.81 11.51
C ILE A 825 -31.05 -24.84 12.78
N ALA A 826 -30.67 -26.02 13.26
CA ALA A 826 -29.80 -26.13 14.43
C ALA A 826 -28.33 -25.77 14.11
N GLY A 827 -27.87 -26.04 12.88
CA GLY A 827 -26.48 -25.87 12.47
C GLY A 827 -26.14 -24.48 11.92
N VAL A 828 -27.12 -23.70 11.45
CA VAL A 828 -26.92 -22.41 10.76
C VAL A 828 -27.59 -21.27 11.55
N PRO A 829 -26.85 -20.55 12.41
CA PRO A 829 -27.42 -19.51 13.29
C PRO A 829 -28.10 -18.34 12.56
N SER A 830 -27.71 -18.06 11.33
CA SER A 830 -28.24 -16.95 10.52
C SER A 830 -29.64 -17.22 9.93
N LEU A 831 -30.21 -18.43 10.09
CA LEU A 831 -31.50 -18.78 9.48
C LEU A 831 -32.72 -18.07 10.08
N HIS A 832 -32.58 -17.33 11.18
CA HIS A 832 -33.66 -16.47 11.70
C HIS A 832 -34.12 -15.42 10.67
N ILE A 833 -33.28 -15.05 9.69
CA ILE A 833 -33.64 -14.18 8.57
C ILE A 833 -34.78 -14.74 7.70
N CYS A 834 -35.01 -16.05 7.72
CA CYS A 834 -36.08 -16.68 6.93
C CYS A 834 -37.47 -16.18 7.33
N LEU A 835 -37.64 -15.72 8.58
CA LEU A 835 -38.91 -15.16 9.07
C LEU A 835 -39.39 -13.96 8.24
N ASP A 836 -38.48 -13.29 7.52
CA ASP A 836 -38.77 -12.08 6.75
C ASP A 836 -39.47 -12.39 5.43
N PHE A 837 -39.11 -13.50 4.78
CA PHE A 837 -39.65 -13.91 3.47
C PHE A 837 -40.59 -15.10 3.52
N ILE A 838 -40.77 -15.75 4.68
CA ILE A 838 -41.78 -16.81 4.86
C ILE A 838 -43.19 -16.38 4.42
N PRO A 839 -43.69 -15.16 4.74
CA PRO A 839 -45.02 -14.74 4.28
C PRO A 839 -45.16 -14.76 2.74
N GLU A 840 -44.08 -14.44 2.03
CA GLU A 840 -44.00 -14.49 0.56
C GLU A 840 -43.87 -15.93 0.03
N LEU A 841 -43.30 -16.84 0.82
CA LEU A 841 -43.25 -18.27 0.49
C LEU A 841 -44.62 -18.93 0.70
N LEU A 842 -45.37 -18.52 1.74
CA LEU A 842 -46.73 -18.98 2.00
C LEU A 842 -47.74 -18.50 0.93
N SER A 843 -47.49 -17.35 0.31
CA SER A 843 -48.36 -16.81 -0.75
C SER A 843 -48.13 -17.46 -2.12
N GLN A 844 -47.15 -18.37 -2.25
CA GLN A 844 -46.91 -19.09 -3.50
C GLN A 844 -48.09 -20.01 -3.86
N PRO A 845 -48.45 -20.15 -5.15
CA PRO A 845 -49.59 -20.98 -5.57
C PRO A 845 -49.32 -22.49 -5.49
N VAL A 846 -48.07 -22.90 -5.24
CA VAL A 846 -47.65 -24.31 -5.20
C VAL A 846 -47.75 -24.87 -3.78
N LEU A 847 -48.55 -25.94 -3.60
CA LEU A 847 -48.80 -26.57 -2.30
C LEU A 847 -47.52 -27.08 -1.62
N GLU A 848 -46.59 -27.68 -2.36
CA GLU A 848 -45.31 -28.15 -1.82
C GLU A 848 -44.51 -27.03 -1.14
N LYS A 849 -44.57 -25.80 -1.69
CA LYS A 849 -43.89 -24.63 -1.12
C LYS A 849 -44.58 -24.15 0.15
N GLN A 850 -45.90 -24.17 0.18
CA GLN A 850 -46.69 -23.84 1.37
C GLN A 850 -46.44 -24.85 2.50
N ILE A 851 -46.44 -26.15 2.18
CA ILE A 851 -46.09 -27.22 3.14
C ILE A 851 -44.68 -27.02 3.69
N PHE A 852 -43.71 -26.77 2.81
CA PHE A 852 -42.33 -26.51 3.21
C PHE A 852 -42.21 -25.25 4.08
N ALA A 853 -42.93 -24.18 3.75
CA ALA A 853 -42.95 -22.95 4.55
C ALA A 853 -43.50 -23.17 5.95
N VAL A 854 -44.61 -23.91 6.09
CA VAL A 854 -45.21 -24.25 7.39
C VAL A 854 -44.25 -25.11 8.23
N ASP A 855 -43.60 -26.10 7.61
CA ASP A 855 -42.64 -26.96 8.29
C ASP A 855 -41.40 -26.14 8.74
N LEU A 856 -40.87 -25.27 7.87
CA LEU A 856 -39.78 -24.35 8.19
C LEU A 856 -40.13 -23.42 9.37
N VAL A 857 -41.30 -22.76 9.34
CA VAL A 857 -41.76 -21.86 10.41
C VAL A 857 -41.90 -22.60 11.73
N SER A 858 -42.51 -23.79 11.72
CA SER A 858 -42.72 -24.56 12.95
C SER A 858 -41.41 -24.93 13.66
N ARG A 859 -40.35 -25.21 12.89
CA ARG A 859 -39.03 -25.53 13.44
C ARG A 859 -38.24 -24.28 13.83
N LEU A 860 -38.37 -23.19 13.07
CA LEU A 860 -37.81 -21.89 13.46
C LEU A 860 -38.45 -21.35 14.74
N ALA A 861 -39.75 -21.57 14.94
CA ALA A 861 -40.47 -21.21 16.15
C ALA A 861 -39.90 -21.92 17.39
N LEU A 862 -39.57 -23.21 17.28
CA LEU A 862 -38.93 -23.97 18.35
C LEU A 862 -37.51 -23.48 18.66
N GLN A 863 -36.72 -23.16 17.62
CA GLN A 863 -35.32 -22.74 17.78
C GLN A 863 -35.18 -21.27 18.24
N TYR A 864 -36.07 -20.40 17.76
CA TYR A 864 -36.02 -18.95 17.97
C TYR A 864 -37.33 -18.43 18.55
N SER A 865 -37.39 -18.28 19.86
CA SER A 865 -38.54 -17.72 20.58
C SER A 865 -38.60 -16.19 20.46
N LEU A 866 -38.90 -15.68 19.26
CA LEU A 866 -38.98 -14.24 18.96
C LEU A 866 -40.43 -13.78 18.75
N PRO A 867 -40.81 -12.53 19.14
CA PRO A 867 -42.14 -11.99 18.85
C PRO A 867 -42.49 -11.99 17.36
N LYS A 868 -41.49 -11.74 16.49
CA LYS A 868 -41.64 -11.84 15.03
C LYS A 868 -41.91 -13.27 14.56
N ALA A 869 -41.25 -14.26 15.17
CA ALA A 869 -41.51 -15.67 14.85
C ALA A 869 -42.95 -16.04 15.22
N MET A 870 -43.45 -15.56 16.37
CA MET A 870 -44.83 -15.78 16.79
C MET A 870 -45.85 -15.14 15.84
N SER A 871 -45.63 -13.89 15.40
CA SER A 871 -46.55 -13.23 14.47
C SER A 871 -46.60 -13.91 13.10
N VAL A 872 -45.45 -14.33 12.57
CA VAL A 872 -45.36 -15.09 11.31
C VAL A 872 -45.98 -16.48 11.45
N THR A 873 -45.83 -17.13 12.60
CA THR A 873 -46.48 -18.43 12.88
C THR A 873 -48.00 -18.29 12.94
N ARG A 874 -48.52 -17.24 13.58
CA ARG A 874 -49.96 -16.94 13.57
C ARG A 874 -50.47 -16.68 12.14
N LEU A 875 -49.70 -15.95 11.33
CA LEU A 875 -50.03 -15.75 9.92
C LEU A 875 -50.11 -17.10 9.17
N ALA A 876 -49.17 -18.01 9.40
CA ALA A 876 -49.20 -19.35 8.80
C ALA A 876 -50.47 -20.13 9.19
N ILE A 877 -50.87 -20.11 10.46
CA ILE A 877 -52.11 -20.73 10.94
C ILE A 877 -53.33 -20.12 10.23
N ASN A 878 -53.39 -18.79 10.13
CA ASN A 878 -54.48 -18.10 9.45
C ASN A 878 -54.54 -18.47 7.95
N THR A 879 -53.39 -18.57 7.27
CA THR A 879 -53.35 -19.02 5.87
C THR A 879 -53.80 -20.46 5.70
N LEU A 880 -53.48 -21.35 6.64
CA LEU A 880 -53.96 -22.73 6.60
C LEU A 880 -55.48 -22.81 6.84
N SER A 881 -56.01 -21.97 7.72
CA SER A 881 -57.46 -21.86 7.96
C SER A 881 -58.20 -21.36 6.71
N THR A 882 -57.66 -20.38 5.99
CA THR A 882 -58.27 -19.91 4.72
C THR A 882 -58.15 -20.96 3.62
N LEU A 883 -57.00 -21.64 3.49
CA LEU A 883 -56.80 -22.71 2.52
C LEU A 883 -57.70 -23.91 2.77
N LEU A 884 -58.02 -24.24 4.03
CA LEU A 884 -58.97 -25.30 4.38
C LEU A 884 -60.34 -25.12 3.70
N ALA A 885 -60.82 -23.88 3.64
CA ALA A 885 -62.12 -23.53 3.06
C ALA A 885 -62.12 -23.51 1.53
N VAL A 886 -60.98 -23.26 0.89
CA VAL A 886 -60.88 -23.02 -0.56
C VAL A 886 -60.36 -24.25 -1.32
N LEU A 887 -59.55 -25.11 -0.68
CA LEU A 887 -58.91 -26.24 -1.34
C LEU A 887 -59.86 -27.44 -1.57
N PRO A 888 -59.71 -28.16 -2.71
CA PRO A 888 -60.42 -29.41 -2.96
C PRO A 888 -59.88 -30.56 -2.08
N ARG A 889 -60.67 -31.63 -1.94
CA ARG A 889 -60.38 -32.76 -1.05
C ARG A 889 -58.96 -33.34 -1.17
N ALA A 890 -58.50 -33.63 -2.39
CA ALA A 890 -57.18 -34.23 -2.61
C ALA A 890 -56.03 -33.33 -2.12
N ALA A 891 -56.07 -32.05 -2.47
CA ALA A 891 -55.10 -31.04 -2.03
C ALA A 891 -55.13 -30.80 -0.51
N ARG A 892 -56.31 -30.88 0.10
CA ARG A 892 -56.46 -30.76 1.56
C ARG A 892 -55.77 -31.92 2.29
N ILE A 893 -55.96 -33.16 1.81
CA ILE A 893 -55.31 -34.33 2.39
C ILE A 893 -53.79 -34.19 2.29
N GLU A 894 -53.27 -33.78 1.13
CA GLU A 894 -51.83 -33.56 0.91
C GLU A 894 -51.25 -32.49 1.86
N LEU A 895 -51.89 -31.33 1.96
CA LEU A 895 -51.45 -30.21 2.80
C LEU A 895 -51.47 -30.57 4.29
N PHE A 896 -52.58 -31.09 4.79
CA PHE A 896 -52.76 -31.33 6.22
C PHE A 896 -52.01 -32.58 6.69
N SER A 897 -51.98 -33.67 5.92
CA SER A 897 -51.18 -34.87 6.30
C SER A 897 -49.71 -34.54 6.54
N SER A 898 -49.18 -33.56 5.81
CA SER A 898 -47.79 -33.12 5.93
C SER A 898 -47.54 -32.02 6.97
N THR A 899 -48.56 -31.32 7.44
CA THR A 899 -48.43 -30.17 8.37
C THR A 899 -48.89 -30.47 9.79
N LEU A 900 -49.57 -31.59 10.03
CA LEU A 900 -50.06 -32.01 11.35
C LEU A 900 -48.97 -32.04 12.43
N ASP A 901 -47.79 -32.61 12.16
CA ASP A 901 -46.67 -32.60 13.11
C ASP A 901 -46.10 -31.20 13.36
N CYS A 902 -46.33 -30.24 12.45
CA CYS A 902 -45.90 -28.86 12.60
C CYS A 902 -46.74 -28.14 13.67
N PHE A 903 -48.02 -28.49 13.82
CA PHE A 903 -48.91 -27.90 14.83
C PHE A 903 -48.47 -28.25 16.25
N VAL A 904 -48.02 -29.50 16.48
CA VAL A 904 -47.47 -29.92 17.77
C VAL A 904 -46.29 -29.02 18.15
N ARG A 905 -45.35 -28.82 17.23
CA ARG A 905 -44.17 -27.97 17.43
C ARG A 905 -44.51 -26.49 17.65
N ILE A 906 -45.51 -25.98 16.93
CA ILE A 906 -45.99 -24.59 17.10
C ILE A 906 -46.58 -24.39 18.51
N CYS A 907 -47.41 -25.33 18.98
CA CYS A 907 -48.00 -25.29 20.31
C CYS A 907 -46.94 -25.42 21.42
N GLU A 908 -45.92 -26.25 21.20
CA GLU A 908 -44.76 -26.38 22.11
C GLU A 908 -43.94 -25.09 22.19
N ALA A 909 -43.74 -24.39 21.05
CA ALA A 909 -43.00 -23.14 20.99
C ALA A 909 -43.79 -21.95 21.55
N PHE A 910 -45.06 -21.80 21.17
CA PHE A 910 -45.90 -20.64 21.47
C PHE A 910 -47.25 -21.06 22.08
N PRO A 911 -47.34 -21.14 23.42
CA PRO A 911 -48.58 -21.45 24.13
C PRO A 911 -49.79 -20.56 23.77
N PRO A 912 -49.65 -19.25 23.49
CA PRO A 912 -50.80 -18.41 23.15
C PRO A 912 -51.45 -18.71 21.80
N LEU A 913 -50.87 -19.61 20.99
CA LEU A 913 -51.43 -20.04 19.70
C LEU A 913 -52.20 -21.37 19.80
N ILE A 914 -52.25 -21.99 20.99
CA ILE A 914 -52.91 -23.29 21.17
C ILE A 914 -54.39 -23.22 20.78
N ASP A 915 -55.14 -22.21 21.26
CA ASP A 915 -56.56 -22.07 20.96
C ASP A 915 -56.84 -21.92 19.45
N ASP A 916 -55.99 -21.15 18.75
CA ASP A 916 -56.06 -20.95 17.30
C ASP A 916 -55.85 -22.27 16.54
N VAL A 917 -54.85 -23.07 16.95
CA VAL A 917 -54.53 -24.38 16.36
C VAL A 917 -55.61 -25.41 16.65
N LEU A 918 -56.13 -25.47 17.89
CA LEU A 918 -57.21 -26.39 18.25
C LEU A 918 -58.50 -26.07 17.48
N SER A 919 -58.82 -24.78 17.32
CA SER A 919 -59.94 -24.34 16.47
C SER A 919 -59.78 -24.83 15.02
N LEU A 920 -58.59 -24.70 14.45
CA LEU A 920 -58.28 -25.18 13.10
C LEU A 920 -58.40 -26.72 12.99
N LEU A 921 -57.86 -27.47 13.96
CA LEU A 921 -57.96 -28.94 13.98
C LEU A 921 -59.41 -29.42 14.12
N LEU A 922 -60.23 -28.75 14.94
CA LEU A 922 -61.65 -29.05 15.07
C LEU A 922 -62.42 -28.78 13.78
N GLN A 923 -62.10 -27.68 13.08
CA GLN A 923 -62.68 -27.38 11.76
C GLN A 923 -62.30 -28.44 10.74
N LEU A 924 -61.02 -28.81 10.67
CA LEU A 924 -60.52 -29.87 9.79
C LEU A 924 -61.20 -31.22 10.09
N GLY A 925 -61.30 -31.61 11.36
CA GLY A 925 -61.94 -32.87 11.77
C GLY A 925 -63.43 -32.93 11.43
N ARG A 926 -64.18 -31.81 11.58
CA ARG A 926 -65.59 -31.72 11.15
C ARG A 926 -65.73 -31.91 9.64
N VAL A 927 -64.83 -31.30 8.86
CA VAL A 927 -64.81 -31.45 7.40
C VAL A 927 -64.51 -32.90 7.02
N CYS A 928 -63.48 -33.53 7.60
CA CYS A 928 -63.17 -34.95 7.35
C CYS A 928 -64.35 -35.87 7.69
N LYS A 929 -64.98 -35.69 8.86
CA LYS A 929 -66.15 -36.48 9.26
C LYS A 929 -67.35 -36.29 8.33
N SER A 930 -67.55 -35.08 7.82
CA SER A 930 -68.59 -34.81 6.83
C SER A 930 -68.31 -35.50 5.49
N GLU A 931 -67.05 -35.52 5.04
CA GLU A 931 -66.64 -36.21 3.81
C GLU A 931 -66.73 -37.74 3.95
N ASP A 932 -66.35 -38.29 5.10
CA ASP A 932 -66.46 -39.72 5.39
C ASP A 932 -67.91 -40.19 5.45
N SER A 933 -68.80 -39.35 5.98
CA SER A 933 -70.25 -39.63 6.00
C SER A 933 -70.88 -39.65 4.61
N LEU A 934 -70.31 -38.93 3.64
CA LEU A 934 -70.71 -38.94 2.24
C LEU A 934 -70.17 -40.16 1.47
N ALA A 935 -69.14 -40.85 2.01
CA ALA A 935 -68.44 -41.95 1.33
C ALA A 935 -69.11 -43.35 1.46
N GLY A 936 -70.26 -43.46 2.14
CA GLY A 936 -71.02 -44.71 2.26
C GLY A 936 -70.47 -45.71 3.30
N SER A 937 -71.32 -46.63 3.74
CA SER A 937 -71.17 -47.46 4.96
C SER A 937 -69.96 -48.41 5.06
N TRP A 938 -69.04 -48.43 4.10
CA TRP A 938 -67.82 -49.25 4.15
C TRP A 938 -66.60 -48.49 4.71
N SER A 939 -66.72 -47.18 5.00
CA SER A 939 -65.63 -46.29 5.45
C SER A 939 -65.51 -46.09 6.96
N TRP A 940 -66.37 -46.70 7.78
CA TRP A 940 -66.32 -46.57 9.25
C TRP A 940 -65.28 -47.52 9.84
N PRO A 941 -64.24 -47.03 10.54
CA PRO A 941 -63.48 -47.89 11.46
C PRO A 941 -64.41 -48.19 12.64
N ASN A 942 -64.72 -49.47 12.86
CA ASN A 942 -65.43 -49.87 14.08
C ASN A 942 -64.58 -49.45 15.30
N PRO A 943 -65.13 -48.73 16.28
CA PRO A 943 -64.39 -48.28 17.47
C PRO A 943 -64.09 -49.42 18.47
N THR A 944 -64.21 -50.68 18.04
CA THR A 944 -64.02 -51.87 18.90
C THR A 944 -63.23 -52.94 18.15
N SER A 945 -61.94 -52.75 17.95
CA SER A 945 -61.01 -53.87 17.77
C SER A 945 -59.61 -53.45 18.19
N ASP A 946 -59.35 -53.60 19.49
CA ASP A 946 -58.02 -53.96 19.95
C ASP A 946 -57.51 -55.19 19.18
N THR A 947 -56.19 -55.22 19.00
CA THR A 947 -55.32 -56.35 18.56
C THR A 947 -54.86 -56.42 17.08
N MET A 948 -53.55 -56.12 16.94
CA MET A 948 -52.51 -56.87 16.20
C MET A 948 -52.66 -57.18 14.69
N LEU A 949 -51.69 -56.66 13.91
CA LEU A 949 -51.04 -57.24 12.72
C LEU A 949 -51.91 -57.86 11.61
N GLY A 950 -52.01 -57.18 10.46
CA GLY A 950 -52.44 -57.79 9.20
C GLY A 950 -52.25 -56.90 7.99
N LYS A 951 -51.22 -57.18 7.18
CA LYS A 951 -50.89 -56.52 5.91
C LYS A 951 -51.94 -56.75 4.82
N ARG A 952 -52.08 -55.72 3.96
CA ARG A 952 -52.53 -55.71 2.55
C ARG A 952 -54.03 -55.94 2.32
N TYR A 953 -54.76 -54.90 1.96
CA TYR A 953 -55.56 -54.77 0.72
C TYR A 953 -56.19 -53.35 0.64
N SER A 954 -56.22 -52.78 -0.58
CA SER A 954 -56.98 -51.59 -1.02
C SER A 954 -56.30 -50.20 -0.96
N ALA A 955 -55.59 -49.87 -2.04
CA ALA A 955 -54.73 -48.68 -2.15
C ALA A 955 -55.42 -47.38 -2.64
N ILE A 956 -56.75 -47.24 -2.60
CA ILE A 956 -57.41 -46.02 -3.14
C ILE A 956 -58.57 -45.48 -2.25
N CYS A 957 -59.01 -46.19 -1.20
CA CYS A 957 -60.11 -45.72 -0.32
C CYS A 957 -59.69 -45.29 1.11
N ASP A 958 -58.43 -45.41 1.50
CA ASP A 958 -58.01 -45.29 2.92
C ASP A 958 -57.54 -43.89 3.38
N THR A 959 -57.36 -42.91 2.48
CA THR A 959 -56.62 -41.66 2.83
C THR A 959 -57.37 -40.70 3.77
N SER A 960 -58.70 -40.80 3.83
CA SER A 960 -59.57 -39.94 4.65
C SER A 960 -59.65 -40.41 6.10
N ALA A 961 -59.88 -41.72 6.29
CA ALA A 961 -59.87 -42.37 7.60
C ALA A 961 -58.49 -42.29 8.27
N THR A 962 -57.40 -42.35 7.48
CA THR A 962 -56.05 -42.13 8.00
C THR A 962 -55.83 -40.69 8.46
N LEU A 963 -56.40 -39.69 7.77
CA LEU A 963 -56.23 -38.29 8.18
C LEU A 963 -57.00 -37.99 9.48
N ALA A 964 -58.21 -38.51 9.64
CA ALA A 964 -58.99 -38.40 10.89
C ALA A 964 -58.22 -39.01 12.08
N TYR A 965 -57.66 -40.20 11.90
CA TYR A 965 -56.81 -40.84 12.90
C TYR A 965 -55.55 -40.01 13.24
N HIS A 966 -54.88 -39.44 12.23
CA HIS A 966 -53.72 -38.59 12.45
C HIS A 966 -54.09 -37.28 13.17
N ILE A 967 -55.28 -36.71 12.93
CA ILE A 967 -55.78 -35.53 13.65
C ILE A 967 -55.98 -35.85 15.13
N GLU A 968 -56.65 -36.96 15.46
CA GLU A 968 -56.84 -37.41 16.84
C GLU A 968 -55.49 -37.62 17.55
N LEU A 969 -54.56 -38.29 16.89
CA LEU A 969 -53.22 -38.52 17.42
C LEU A 969 -52.42 -37.21 17.61
N THR A 970 -52.58 -36.22 16.74
CA THR A 970 -51.98 -34.89 16.97
C THR A 970 -52.62 -34.14 18.12
N PHE A 971 -53.94 -34.26 18.30
CA PHE A 971 -54.65 -33.63 19.42
C PHE A 971 -54.14 -34.19 20.76
N ASP A 972 -53.99 -35.52 20.85
CA ASP A 972 -53.41 -36.19 22.02
C ASP A 972 -51.96 -35.76 22.27
N ARG A 973 -51.14 -35.63 21.22
CA ARG A 973 -49.76 -35.13 21.34
C ARG A 973 -49.69 -33.68 21.83
N ILE A 974 -50.55 -32.80 21.33
CA ILE A 974 -50.62 -31.40 21.81
C ILE A 974 -51.03 -31.37 23.28
N MET A 975 -52.01 -32.20 23.67
CA MET A 975 -52.47 -32.29 25.06
C MET A 975 -51.35 -32.76 26.01
N ASN A 976 -50.62 -33.81 25.63
CA ASN A 976 -49.52 -34.34 26.43
C ASN A 976 -48.32 -33.39 26.49
N ASN A 977 -47.82 -32.93 25.33
CA ASN A 977 -46.56 -32.19 25.26
C ASN A 977 -46.71 -30.70 25.63
N ALA A 978 -47.79 -30.04 25.22
CA ALA A 978 -47.93 -28.59 25.36
C ALA A 978 -48.69 -28.18 26.64
N LEU A 979 -49.63 -29.02 27.12
CA LEU A 979 -50.48 -28.72 28.27
C LEU A 979 -50.06 -29.48 29.54
N LEU A 980 -49.82 -30.80 29.46
CA LEU A 980 -49.57 -31.62 30.66
C LEU A 980 -48.11 -31.57 31.15
N ASP A 981 -47.12 -31.71 30.27
CA ASP A 981 -45.69 -31.66 30.65
C ASP A 981 -45.26 -30.30 31.22
N ARG A 982 -45.96 -29.21 30.86
CA ARG A 982 -45.71 -27.86 31.42
C ARG A 982 -46.45 -27.58 32.73
N LEU A 983 -47.49 -28.34 33.09
CA LEU A 983 -48.13 -28.26 34.41
C LEU A 983 -47.33 -28.97 35.50
N ALA A 984 -46.37 -29.82 35.09
CA ALA A 984 -45.46 -30.55 35.98
C ALA A 984 -44.16 -29.80 36.33
N TYR A 985 -43.90 -28.66 35.68
CA TYR A 985 -42.84 -27.69 35.99
C TYR A 985 -43.45 -26.42 36.59
#